data_AF-A0A1J8Q6A7-F1
#
_entry.id   AF-A0A1J8Q6A7-F1
#
_cell.length_a   1.000
_cell.length_b   1.000
_cell.length_c   1.000
_cell.angle_alpha   90.00
_cell.angle_beta   90.00
_cell.angle_gamma   90.00
#
_symmetry.space_group_name_H-M   'P 1'
#
loop_
_entity.id
_entity.type
_entity.pdbx_description
1 polymer ?
#
loop_
_entity_poly.entity_id
_entity_poly.type
_entity_poly.pdbx_seq_one_letter_code
_entity_poly.pdbx_strand_id
1 'polypeptide(L)'
;MKFVRNQFLSMIREIHPVYQRHKYWLSPIKELALKIPSFKRLRDTAIDGRERSSERRKLNVSMVLQDKDASHAVPNLIENTHSRLMHATFEDVVLFYREAVRYNDLQLAVEYFCVWLERHYQDLSNRQLLEYLETLAFSLRSLNGRYISAVPSIDLKHIKSEKISRRARLAYITVLVDNLELKRAETLLEIAVNEKPILLFQTINVLQRKPARVELDATPRLALRDQVLEMLHDSLLKLEVEDTFITLFKMSAQKDNNQLISLAEESIQILPKIDIKEEWVVSLTPLFKAVIRQLISLDRSDIARALLEWIKPVFPESLVDDIETRIAIYHLNDDAAYRYLIEKADHSPTARTLLIPLARDLNDFQTARKFAEEPLVDSAPLRRQIAQKSTVDRLRFLEQTSEINQRVEQPEKPSGYVFLASLNCFNTLAMVAPTLIELKSKGFAVGSLMKGVLDQKPPRAADDVIANLFNSIEHTREDGKVILEWDVDWPNRVVSVEGVNYYQGIYERLSTIFRRATISIEDEPIASTFQSLIRRCDYILRVCKRIENAVEHAGQPIILLGSNSHVAPYSVFRDFALARRIPNLRYVTASVAYENYYSNLGSKTSGSMAVVDMTLHTNCRAPFLAIPERFERWYRDNKDSHEVQKRFEELVAKNRTGSGENVHFSPAAEALNKARNEGRRIVCCFGKILCDLAVPYDGGPAHSDMLDWVHHSIKIARENPQLLLLIKPHPHELRPEIALELTEKLEDILPKDLPENVVILNHAEFNAGDLAQYLDLAVLWNGTACLELTGLGLPVVMCSHFGRHDYPIGLHYPKGRLDYEHMIAKAALASPNPELRKEAMGLLHYMGTKEVAIPNLYSRRPITNDSIGVPTWYMDRVNEYLASGDQYMKIAAERIIEGVNISR
;
A
#
# COMPACT_ATOMS: atom_id res chain seq x y z
N MET A 1 42.28 22.04 -32.70
CA MET A 1 41.37 21.77 -31.56
C MET A 1 41.16 20.28 -31.24
N LYS A 2 40.76 19.41 -32.19
CA LYS A 2 40.52 17.97 -31.93
C LYS A 2 41.77 17.23 -31.41
N PHE A 3 42.95 17.56 -31.94
CA PHE A 3 44.24 17.03 -31.49
C PHE A 3 44.60 17.45 -30.05
N VAL A 4 44.48 18.74 -29.73
CA VAL A 4 44.70 19.29 -28.37
C VAL A 4 43.74 18.65 -27.36
N ARG A 5 42.47 18.49 -27.72
CA ARG A 5 41.47 17.79 -26.89
C ARG A 5 41.87 16.33 -26.63
N ASN A 6 42.40 15.61 -27.62
CA ASN A 6 42.79 14.21 -27.46
C ASN A 6 44.07 14.05 -26.61
N GLN A 7 45.07 14.91 -26.83
CA GLN A 7 46.29 14.99 -26.01
C GLN A 7 45.94 15.30 -24.55
N PHE A 8 45.05 16.27 -24.34
CA PHE A 8 44.60 16.67 -23.01
C PHE A 8 43.79 15.58 -22.28
N LEU A 9 42.91 14.85 -22.99
CA LEU A 9 42.20 13.70 -22.43
C LEU A 9 43.12 12.52 -22.12
N SER A 10 44.19 12.32 -22.89
CA SER A 10 45.24 11.34 -22.58
C SER A 10 45.96 11.69 -21.28
N MET A 11 46.38 12.95 -21.15
CA MET A 11 47.03 13.47 -19.95
C MET A 11 46.13 13.36 -18.70
N ILE A 12 44.83 13.67 -18.82
CA ILE A 12 43.89 13.47 -17.71
C ILE A 12 43.77 11.99 -17.34
N ARG A 13 43.76 11.07 -18.31
CA ARG A 13 43.69 9.62 -18.03
C ARG A 13 44.94 9.11 -17.31
N GLU A 14 46.11 9.66 -17.61
CA GLU A 14 47.38 9.33 -16.95
C GLU A 14 47.45 9.91 -15.53
N ILE A 15 46.89 11.11 -15.32
CA ILE A 15 46.88 11.77 -14.00
C ILE A 15 45.75 11.22 -13.11
N HIS A 16 44.68 10.65 -13.68
CA HIS A 16 43.51 10.21 -12.91
C HIS A 16 43.83 9.22 -11.78
N PRO A 17 44.68 8.18 -11.96
CA PRO A 17 45.05 7.28 -10.87
C PRO A 17 45.84 7.99 -9.76
N VAL A 18 46.73 8.92 -10.12
CA VAL A 18 47.51 9.73 -9.17
C VAL A 18 46.60 10.68 -8.40
N TYR A 19 45.64 11.32 -9.08
CA TYR A 19 44.64 12.18 -8.47
C TYR A 19 43.74 11.42 -7.50
N GLN A 20 43.28 10.22 -7.84
CA GLN A 20 42.48 9.40 -6.92
C GLN A 20 43.27 9.00 -5.68
N ARG A 21 44.57 8.72 -5.84
CA ARG A 21 45.47 8.34 -4.74
C ARG A 21 45.82 9.50 -3.80
N HIS A 22 45.78 10.75 -4.29
CA HIS A 22 46.13 11.96 -3.53
C HIS A 22 45.01 13.02 -3.51
N LYS A 23 43.75 12.59 -3.61
CA LYS A 23 42.58 13.46 -3.82
C LYS A 23 42.46 14.59 -2.80
N TYR A 24 42.83 14.35 -1.54
CA TYR A 24 42.81 15.37 -0.48
C TYR A 24 43.87 16.44 -0.69
N TRP A 25 45.09 16.05 -1.07
CA TRP A 25 46.21 16.96 -1.32
C TRP A 25 46.04 17.77 -2.62
N LEU A 26 45.38 17.19 -3.63
CA LEU A 26 45.15 17.82 -4.94
C LEU A 26 43.80 18.55 -5.03
N SER A 27 42.99 18.56 -3.97
CA SER A 27 41.71 19.30 -3.92
C SER A 27 41.86 20.79 -4.21
N PRO A 28 42.88 21.50 -3.66
CA PRO A 28 43.11 22.92 -3.98
C PRO A 28 43.44 23.15 -5.47
N ILE A 29 44.15 22.22 -6.10
CA ILE A 29 44.49 22.28 -7.54
C ILE A 29 43.25 22.04 -8.41
N LYS A 30 42.35 21.15 -7.99
CA LYS A 30 41.05 20.95 -8.63
C LYS A 30 40.21 22.23 -8.55
N GLU A 31 40.15 22.88 -7.39
CA GLU A 31 39.46 24.15 -7.23
C GLU A 31 40.09 25.28 -8.06
N LEU A 32 41.42 25.34 -8.13
CA LEU A 32 42.14 26.28 -8.98
C LEU A 32 41.87 26.03 -10.48
N ALA A 33 41.85 24.76 -10.90
CA ALA A 33 41.54 24.37 -12.27
C ALA A 33 40.08 24.67 -12.65
N LEU A 34 39.14 24.57 -11.70
CA LEU A 34 37.74 24.96 -11.88
C LEU A 34 37.54 26.48 -11.96
N LYS A 35 38.48 27.29 -11.47
CA LYS A 35 38.51 28.75 -11.65
C LYS A 35 39.03 29.17 -13.03
N ILE A 36 39.65 28.27 -13.80
CA ILE A 36 40.08 28.56 -15.17
C ILE A 36 38.85 28.52 -16.10
N PRO A 37 38.49 29.64 -16.78
CA PRO A 37 37.25 29.74 -17.55
C PRO A 37 37.07 28.68 -18.65
N SER A 38 38.16 28.19 -19.23
CA SER A 38 38.15 27.15 -20.26
C SER A 38 37.78 25.76 -19.73
N PHE A 39 38.21 25.43 -18.51
CA PHE A 39 37.85 24.19 -17.82
C PHE A 39 36.42 24.21 -17.32
N LYS A 40 35.99 25.35 -16.77
CA LYS A 40 34.59 25.57 -16.41
C LYS A 40 33.69 25.42 -17.64
N ARG A 41 34.00 26.08 -18.76
CA ARG A 41 33.27 25.89 -20.03
C ARG A 41 33.28 24.45 -20.54
N LEU A 42 34.39 23.72 -20.47
CA LEU A 42 34.46 22.32 -20.92
C LEU A 42 33.67 21.37 -20.03
N ARG A 43 33.71 21.58 -18.70
CA ARG A 43 32.90 20.84 -17.73
C ARG A 43 31.42 21.14 -17.94
N ASP A 44 31.06 22.42 -18.01
CA ASP A 44 29.68 22.86 -18.21
C ASP A 44 29.17 22.38 -19.57
N THR A 45 29.97 22.43 -20.66
CA THR A 45 29.61 21.82 -21.96
C THR A 45 29.46 20.29 -21.89
N ALA A 46 30.24 19.60 -21.04
CA ALA A 46 30.14 18.16 -20.84
C ALA A 46 28.95 17.76 -19.94
N ILE A 47 28.56 18.61 -19.00
CA ILE A 47 27.37 18.47 -18.15
C ILE A 47 26.13 18.82 -18.97
N ASP A 48 26.07 20.01 -19.55
CA ASP A 48 25.01 20.46 -20.47
C ASP A 48 24.83 19.50 -21.65
N GLY A 49 25.92 18.94 -22.17
CA GLY A 49 25.88 17.94 -23.24
C GLY A 49 25.34 16.57 -22.79
N ARG A 50 25.54 16.19 -21.53
CA ARG A 50 24.94 14.98 -20.94
C ARG A 50 23.48 15.20 -20.57
N GLU A 51 23.14 16.36 -20.01
CA GLU A 51 21.76 16.74 -19.70
C GLU A 51 20.93 16.84 -20.97
N ARG A 52 21.39 17.59 -21.99
CA ARG A 52 20.70 17.68 -23.28
C ARG A 52 20.59 16.33 -23.99
N SER A 53 21.57 15.42 -23.83
CA SER A 53 21.46 14.08 -24.42
C SER A 53 20.50 13.18 -23.63
N SER A 54 20.43 13.32 -22.30
CA SER A 54 19.45 12.65 -21.45
C SER A 54 18.03 13.17 -21.70
N GLU A 55 17.83 14.48 -21.82
CA GLU A 55 16.53 15.10 -22.10
C GLU A 55 16.03 14.73 -23.49
N ARG A 56 16.88 14.80 -24.52
CA ARG A 56 16.53 14.33 -25.87
C ARG A 56 16.16 12.86 -25.87
N ARG A 57 16.88 12.03 -25.11
CA ARG A 57 16.57 10.60 -24.98
C ARG A 57 15.21 10.38 -24.30
N LYS A 58 14.95 11.07 -23.19
CA LYS A 58 13.66 11.03 -22.49
C LYS A 58 12.51 11.45 -23.41
N LEU A 59 12.71 12.54 -24.16
CA LEU A 59 11.74 13.01 -25.14
C LEU A 59 11.48 11.96 -26.23
N ASN A 60 12.52 11.31 -26.73
CA ASN A 60 12.39 10.24 -27.73
C ASN A 60 11.62 9.04 -27.17
N VAL A 61 11.89 8.60 -25.93
CA VAL A 61 11.15 7.49 -25.30
C VAL A 61 9.67 7.86 -25.17
N SER A 62 9.37 9.03 -24.61
CA SER A 62 7.99 9.50 -24.49
C SER A 62 7.29 9.58 -25.84
N MET A 63 7.93 10.13 -26.87
CA MET A 63 7.37 10.20 -28.22
C MET A 63 7.14 8.82 -28.86
N VAL A 64 7.99 7.83 -28.57
CA VAL A 64 7.83 6.47 -29.10
C VAL A 64 6.69 5.73 -28.39
N LEU A 65 6.55 5.88 -27.07
CA LEU A 65 5.60 5.12 -26.26
C LEU A 65 4.21 5.77 -26.13
N GLN A 66 4.11 7.08 -26.32
CA GLN A 66 2.86 7.82 -26.21
C GLN A 66 1.83 7.31 -27.22
N ASP A 67 0.65 6.94 -26.71
CA ASP A 67 -0.51 6.46 -27.48
C ASP A 67 -0.26 5.23 -28.36
N LYS A 68 0.83 4.49 -28.09
CA LYS A 68 1.13 3.21 -28.76
C LYS A 68 0.95 2.01 -27.84
N ASP A 69 0.63 0.89 -28.48
CA ASP A 69 0.63 -0.43 -27.86
C ASP A 69 2.07 -0.82 -27.48
N ALA A 70 2.28 -1.18 -26.21
CA ALA A 70 3.57 -1.57 -25.68
C ALA A 70 4.15 -2.81 -26.39
N SER A 71 3.29 -3.72 -26.86
CA SER A 71 3.70 -4.94 -27.59
C SER A 71 4.44 -4.65 -28.89
N HIS A 72 4.23 -3.48 -29.47
CA HIS A 72 4.91 -3.03 -30.70
C HIS A 72 5.96 -1.95 -30.40
N ALA A 73 5.64 -1.00 -29.53
CA ALA A 73 6.49 0.15 -29.27
C ALA A 73 7.79 -0.22 -28.53
N VAL A 74 7.72 -1.12 -27.55
CA VAL A 74 8.89 -1.50 -26.74
C VAL A 74 9.91 -2.32 -27.55
N PRO A 75 9.53 -3.37 -28.30
CA PRO A 75 10.49 -4.07 -29.15
C PRO A 75 11.19 -3.16 -30.16
N ASN A 76 10.43 -2.29 -30.84
CA ASN A 76 11.01 -1.31 -31.78
C ASN A 76 11.96 -0.33 -31.07
N LEU A 77 11.63 0.11 -29.86
CA LEU A 77 12.52 0.96 -29.06
C LEU A 77 13.82 0.22 -28.69
N ILE A 78 13.74 -1.05 -28.32
CA ILE A 78 14.89 -1.91 -28.00
C ILE A 78 15.75 -2.10 -29.25
N GLU A 79 15.17 -2.44 -30.40
CA GLU A 79 15.90 -2.66 -31.66
C GLU A 79 16.67 -1.41 -32.13
N ASN A 80 16.10 -0.22 -31.93
CA ASN A 80 16.72 1.04 -32.31
C ASN A 80 17.64 1.63 -31.23
N THR A 81 17.75 1.01 -30.06
CA THR A 81 18.60 1.49 -28.96
C THR A 81 19.96 0.79 -28.99
N HIS A 82 21.02 1.58 -29.12
CA HIS A 82 22.39 1.06 -29.00
C HIS A 82 22.62 0.41 -27.63
N SER A 83 23.24 -0.78 -27.57
CA SER A 83 23.45 -1.58 -26.34
C SER A 83 23.97 -0.78 -25.15
N ARG A 84 24.95 0.10 -25.38
CA ARG A 84 25.51 1.01 -24.35
C ARG A 84 24.50 1.94 -23.67
N LEU A 85 23.38 2.25 -24.31
CA LEU A 85 22.31 3.10 -23.77
C LEU A 85 21.13 2.29 -23.23
N MET A 86 21.14 0.96 -23.36
CA MET A 86 19.96 0.14 -23.10
C MET A 86 19.47 0.23 -21.65
N HIS A 87 20.36 0.26 -20.66
CA HIS A 87 19.95 0.43 -19.25
C HIS A 87 19.19 1.74 -19.03
N ALA A 88 19.64 2.82 -19.68
CA ALA A 88 19.07 4.14 -19.47
C ALA A 88 17.74 4.30 -20.22
N THR A 89 17.62 3.69 -21.41
CA THR A 89 16.33 3.52 -22.08
C THR A 89 15.37 2.70 -21.24
N PHE A 90 15.83 1.60 -20.62
CA PHE A 90 15.00 0.78 -19.73
C PHE A 90 14.49 1.59 -18.52
N GLU A 91 15.37 2.34 -17.85
CA GLU A 91 15.01 3.27 -16.78
C GLU A 91 13.95 4.29 -17.21
N ASP A 92 14.13 4.93 -18.38
CA ASP A 92 13.18 5.91 -18.90
C ASP A 92 11.82 5.26 -19.24
N VAL A 93 11.80 4.02 -19.75
CA VAL A 93 10.56 3.25 -20.00
C VAL A 93 9.83 2.91 -18.69
N VAL A 94 10.58 2.47 -17.68
CA VAL A 94 10.02 2.15 -16.35
C VAL A 94 9.37 3.39 -15.74
N LEU A 95 10.06 4.53 -15.79
CA LEU A 95 9.54 5.80 -15.32
C LEU A 95 8.29 6.23 -16.09
N PHE A 96 8.33 6.17 -17.43
CA PHE A 96 7.21 6.57 -18.28
C PHE A 96 5.93 5.81 -17.94
N TYR A 97 5.97 4.47 -17.97
CA TYR A 97 4.76 3.68 -17.72
C TYR A 97 4.29 3.77 -16.28
N ARG A 98 5.21 3.88 -15.29
CA ARG A 98 4.84 4.08 -13.89
C ARG A 98 4.13 5.42 -13.67
N GLU A 99 4.65 6.51 -14.24
CA GLU A 99 4.05 7.85 -14.10
C GLU A 99 2.73 7.97 -14.88
N ALA A 100 2.62 7.31 -16.03
CA ALA A 100 1.37 7.15 -16.78
C ALA A 100 0.38 6.13 -16.15
N VAL A 101 0.78 5.48 -15.05
CA VAL A 101 -0.02 4.46 -14.33
C VAL A 101 -0.36 3.26 -15.24
N ARG A 102 0.44 2.99 -16.28
CA ARG A 102 0.25 1.93 -17.29
C ARG A 102 0.96 0.65 -16.87
N TYR A 103 0.54 0.05 -15.77
CA TYR A 103 1.27 -1.06 -15.14
C TYR A 103 1.28 -2.38 -15.95
N ASN A 104 0.23 -2.67 -16.74
CA ASN A 104 0.24 -3.82 -17.65
C ASN A 104 1.29 -3.63 -18.76
N ASP A 105 1.36 -2.43 -19.33
CA ASP A 105 2.39 -2.08 -20.32
C ASP A 105 3.80 -2.11 -19.69
N LEU A 106 3.94 -1.68 -18.43
CA LEU A 106 5.19 -1.79 -17.68
C LEU A 106 5.62 -3.25 -17.51
N GLN A 107 4.72 -4.14 -17.12
CA GLN A 107 4.99 -5.57 -16.99
C GLN A 107 5.54 -6.13 -18.31
N LEU A 108 4.81 -5.92 -19.40
CA LEU A 108 5.20 -6.36 -20.74
C LEU A 108 6.56 -5.75 -21.16
N ALA A 109 6.79 -4.47 -20.88
CA ALA A 109 8.06 -3.82 -21.17
C ALA A 109 9.21 -4.48 -20.42
N VAL A 110 9.05 -4.76 -19.12
CA VAL A 110 10.06 -5.43 -18.29
C VAL A 110 10.36 -6.83 -18.85
N GLU A 111 9.36 -7.57 -19.34
CA GLU A 111 9.57 -8.88 -19.97
C GLU A 111 10.43 -8.77 -21.24
N TYR A 112 10.15 -7.80 -22.13
CA TYR A 112 11.00 -7.57 -23.30
C TYR A 112 12.44 -7.20 -22.93
N PHE A 113 12.62 -6.36 -21.91
CA PHE A 113 13.95 -6.01 -21.41
C PHE A 113 14.66 -7.20 -20.76
N CYS A 114 13.94 -8.12 -20.10
CA CYS A 114 14.49 -9.37 -19.57
C CYS A 114 15.03 -10.25 -20.71
N VAL A 115 14.24 -10.46 -21.77
CA VAL A 115 14.66 -11.22 -22.96
C VAL A 115 15.90 -10.59 -23.61
N TRP A 116 15.94 -9.26 -23.71
CA TRP A 116 17.11 -8.56 -24.24
C TRP A 116 18.35 -8.76 -23.35
N LEU A 117 18.21 -8.59 -22.03
CA LEU A 117 19.32 -8.73 -21.09
C LEU A 117 19.94 -10.13 -21.13
N GLU A 118 19.11 -11.17 -21.18
CA GLU A 118 19.57 -12.56 -21.26
C GLU A 118 20.46 -12.81 -22.49
N ARG A 119 20.16 -12.16 -23.62
CA ARG A 119 20.93 -12.30 -24.87
C ARG A 119 22.22 -11.46 -24.90
N HIS A 120 22.28 -10.36 -24.15
CA HIS A 120 23.30 -9.32 -24.32
C HIS A 120 24.10 -8.98 -23.06
N TYR A 121 23.85 -9.61 -21.91
CA TYR A 121 24.54 -9.23 -20.66
C TYR A 121 26.07 -9.35 -20.75
N GLN A 122 26.59 -10.25 -21.58
CA GLN A 122 28.04 -10.43 -21.81
C GLN A 122 28.67 -9.27 -22.60
N ASP A 123 27.86 -8.55 -23.40
CA ASP A 123 28.30 -7.39 -24.18
C ASP A 123 28.35 -6.10 -23.35
N LEU A 124 27.76 -6.11 -22.16
CA LEU A 124 27.69 -4.96 -21.26
C LEU A 124 28.97 -4.82 -20.45
N SER A 125 29.40 -3.57 -20.22
CA SER A 125 30.42 -3.34 -19.19
C SER A 125 29.87 -3.71 -17.81
N ASN A 126 30.77 -4.12 -16.89
CA ASN A 126 30.40 -4.43 -15.50
C ASN A 126 29.49 -3.38 -14.85
N ARG A 127 29.74 -2.09 -15.14
CA ARG A 127 28.95 -0.99 -14.61
C ARG A 127 27.54 -0.94 -15.23
N GLN A 128 27.43 -1.11 -16.54
CA GLN A 128 26.14 -1.13 -17.24
C GLN A 128 25.30 -2.31 -16.80
N LEU A 129 25.90 -3.50 -16.64
CA LEU A 129 25.18 -4.67 -16.13
C LEU A 129 24.65 -4.43 -14.71
N LEU A 130 25.47 -3.87 -13.81
CA LEU A 130 25.01 -3.48 -12.47
C LEU A 130 23.84 -2.49 -12.52
N GLU A 131 23.97 -1.40 -13.28
CA GLU A 131 22.92 -0.38 -13.40
C GLU A 131 21.62 -0.98 -13.95
N TYR A 132 21.72 -1.90 -14.93
CA TYR A 132 20.58 -2.62 -15.49
C TYR A 132 19.88 -3.51 -14.44
N LEU A 133 20.65 -4.29 -13.67
CA LEU A 133 20.12 -5.15 -12.61
C LEU A 133 19.46 -4.34 -11.49
N GLU A 134 20.00 -3.17 -11.14
CA GLU A 134 19.39 -2.26 -10.17
C GLU A 134 18.06 -1.69 -10.69
N THR A 135 17.98 -1.36 -11.99
CA THR A 135 16.73 -0.95 -12.64
C THR A 135 15.71 -2.09 -12.69
N LEU A 136 16.13 -3.33 -12.96
CA LEU A 136 15.26 -4.51 -12.96
C LEU A 136 14.71 -4.81 -11.55
N ALA A 137 15.55 -4.77 -10.52
CA ALA A 137 15.09 -4.94 -9.13
C ALA A 137 14.09 -3.83 -8.74
N PHE A 138 14.30 -2.61 -9.22
CA PHE A 138 13.38 -1.49 -9.01
C PHE A 138 12.06 -1.66 -9.79
N SER A 139 12.10 -2.15 -11.03
CA SER A 139 10.92 -2.29 -11.87
C SER A 139 9.95 -3.32 -11.31
N LEU A 140 10.43 -4.46 -10.80
CA LEU A 140 9.58 -5.49 -10.16
C LEU A 140 8.75 -4.91 -9.01
N ARG A 141 9.36 -4.09 -8.14
CA ARG A 141 8.65 -3.43 -7.05
C ARG A 141 7.71 -2.31 -7.50
N SER A 142 7.81 -1.91 -8.77
CA SER A 142 6.96 -0.89 -9.40
C SER A 142 5.79 -1.50 -10.19
N LEU A 143 5.67 -2.83 -10.26
CA LEU A 143 4.61 -3.51 -11.01
C LEU A 143 3.23 -3.50 -10.33
N ASN A 144 3.15 -3.02 -9.09
CA ASN A 144 1.91 -2.88 -8.32
C ASN A 144 1.05 -4.16 -8.32
N GLY A 145 1.62 -5.26 -7.83
CA GLY A 145 0.93 -6.56 -7.77
C GLY A 145 0.87 -7.32 -9.10
N ARG A 146 1.59 -6.88 -10.13
CA ARG A 146 1.87 -7.68 -11.33
C ARG A 146 3.25 -8.33 -11.22
N TYR A 147 3.47 -9.42 -11.93
CA TYR A 147 4.74 -10.17 -11.92
C TYR A 147 5.21 -10.45 -13.34
N ILE A 148 6.49 -10.75 -13.53
CA ILE A 148 7.01 -11.16 -14.83
C ILE A 148 7.08 -12.69 -14.91
N SER A 149 6.82 -13.23 -16.10
CA SER A 149 6.80 -14.67 -16.33
C SER A 149 8.17 -15.34 -16.18
N ALA A 150 9.27 -14.63 -16.48
CA ALA A 150 10.62 -15.19 -16.40
C ALA A 150 11.67 -14.12 -16.04
N VAL A 151 12.55 -14.44 -15.09
CA VAL A 151 13.77 -13.65 -14.79
C VAL A 151 14.94 -14.17 -15.64
N PRO A 152 15.71 -13.29 -16.30
CA PRO A 152 16.81 -13.67 -17.20
C PRO A 152 17.88 -14.51 -16.48
N SER A 153 18.53 -15.44 -17.19
CA SER A 153 19.66 -16.23 -16.64
C SER A 153 21.01 -15.55 -16.89
N ILE A 154 21.60 -15.01 -15.83
CA ILE A 154 22.82 -14.20 -15.91
C ILE A 154 23.96 -14.86 -15.12
N ASP A 155 25.10 -15.11 -15.79
CA ASP A 155 26.34 -15.52 -15.13
C ASP A 155 27.17 -14.29 -14.74
N LEU A 156 27.26 -14.02 -13.43
CA LEU A 156 28.00 -12.87 -12.89
C LEU A 156 29.52 -13.11 -12.73
N LYS A 157 30.06 -14.28 -13.13
CA LYS A 157 31.50 -14.61 -12.99
C LYS A 157 32.44 -13.68 -13.77
N HIS A 158 31.96 -13.06 -14.86
CA HIS A 158 32.77 -12.17 -15.69
C HIS A 158 33.02 -10.78 -15.06
N ILE A 159 32.32 -10.42 -13.98
CA ILE A 159 32.50 -9.14 -13.29
C ILE A 159 33.77 -9.17 -12.42
N LYS A 160 34.87 -8.63 -12.97
CA LYS A 160 36.19 -8.60 -12.30
C LYS A 160 36.28 -7.70 -11.06
N SER A 161 35.49 -6.63 -10.99
CA SER A 161 35.55 -5.69 -9.86
C SER A 161 34.74 -6.24 -8.70
N GLU A 162 35.40 -6.56 -7.59
CA GLU A 162 34.74 -7.10 -6.39
C GLU A 162 33.57 -6.23 -5.90
N LYS A 163 33.79 -4.91 -5.80
CA LYS A 163 32.75 -3.95 -5.37
C LYS A 163 31.52 -3.96 -6.31
N ILE A 164 31.75 -4.05 -7.62
CA ILE A 164 30.66 -4.08 -8.62
C ILE A 164 29.98 -5.45 -8.60
N SER A 165 30.76 -6.53 -8.54
CA SER A 165 30.28 -7.92 -8.49
C SER A 165 29.34 -8.12 -7.32
N ARG A 166 29.75 -7.70 -6.11
CA ARG A 166 28.92 -7.76 -4.91
C ARG A 166 27.58 -7.04 -5.07
N ARG A 167 27.60 -5.81 -5.60
CA ARG A 167 26.35 -5.04 -5.83
C ARG A 167 25.48 -5.70 -6.89
N ALA A 168 26.06 -6.21 -7.96
CA ALA A 168 25.33 -6.87 -9.04
C ALA A 168 24.68 -8.16 -8.54
N ARG A 169 25.40 -8.95 -7.72
CA ARG A 169 24.86 -10.14 -7.04
C ARG A 169 23.71 -9.77 -6.12
N LEU A 170 23.84 -8.77 -5.25
CA LEU A 170 22.74 -8.34 -4.39
C LEU A 170 21.52 -7.88 -5.20
N ALA A 171 21.73 -7.10 -6.26
CA ALA A 171 20.64 -6.65 -7.13
C ALA A 171 19.94 -7.85 -7.80
N TYR A 172 20.70 -8.81 -8.32
CA TYR A 172 20.14 -9.99 -8.98
C TYR A 172 19.47 -10.96 -7.99
N ILE A 173 20.03 -11.16 -6.79
CA ILE A 173 19.34 -11.88 -5.69
C ILE A 173 18.02 -11.18 -5.35
N THR A 174 18.01 -9.85 -5.31
CA THR A 174 16.77 -9.10 -5.06
C THR A 174 15.74 -9.38 -6.16
N VAL A 175 16.14 -9.41 -7.44
CA VAL A 175 15.26 -9.77 -8.56
C VAL A 175 14.70 -11.18 -8.39
N LEU A 176 15.56 -12.15 -8.08
CA LEU A 176 15.16 -13.55 -7.90
C LEU A 176 14.20 -13.72 -6.71
N VAL A 177 14.51 -13.14 -5.56
CA VAL A 177 13.66 -13.20 -4.36
C VAL A 177 12.34 -12.48 -4.58
N ASP A 178 12.34 -11.29 -5.20
CA ASP A 178 11.12 -10.53 -5.47
C ASP A 178 10.19 -11.25 -6.46
N ASN A 179 10.72 -12.17 -7.29
CA ASN A 179 9.98 -13.03 -8.22
C ASN A 179 9.74 -14.48 -7.71
N LEU A 180 10.11 -14.78 -6.46
CA LEU A 180 10.02 -16.11 -5.82
C LEU A 180 10.89 -17.22 -6.46
N GLU A 181 11.99 -16.86 -7.12
CA GLU A 181 12.95 -17.80 -7.71
C GLU A 181 14.06 -18.21 -6.71
N LEU A 182 13.63 -18.70 -5.56
CA LEU A 182 14.48 -18.91 -4.38
C LEU A 182 15.60 -19.94 -4.60
N LYS A 183 15.34 -21.00 -5.37
CA LYS A 183 16.38 -22.01 -5.68
C LYS A 183 17.54 -21.43 -6.49
N ARG A 184 17.25 -20.53 -7.44
CA ARG A 184 18.29 -19.82 -8.20
C ARG A 184 19.06 -18.84 -7.33
N ALA A 185 18.38 -18.17 -6.38
CA ALA A 185 19.03 -17.31 -5.41
C ALA A 185 19.99 -18.10 -4.50
N GLU A 186 19.58 -19.29 -4.04
CA GLU A 186 20.41 -20.22 -3.29
C GLU A 186 21.66 -20.63 -4.08
N THR A 187 21.51 -21.11 -5.33
CA THR A 187 22.68 -21.47 -6.18
C THR A 187 23.64 -20.30 -6.40
N LEU A 188 23.12 -19.08 -6.54
CA LEU A 188 23.95 -17.88 -6.68
C LEU A 188 24.74 -17.57 -5.40
N LEU A 189 24.17 -17.88 -4.22
CA LEU A 189 24.81 -17.75 -2.92
C LEU A 189 25.86 -18.83 -2.68
N GLU A 190 25.63 -20.07 -3.13
CA GLU A 190 26.61 -21.17 -3.04
C GLU A 190 27.90 -20.85 -3.82
N ILE A 191 27.77 -20.24 -5.00
CA ILE A 191 28.92 -19.76 -5.80
C ILE A 191 29.63 -18.59 -5.08
N ALA A 192 28.92 -17.91 -4.18
CA ALA A 192 29.38 -16.79 -3.38
C ALA A 192 29.83 -17.20 -1.96
N VAL A 193 30.02 -18.49 -1.64
CA VAL A 193 30.41 -18.97 -0.29
C VAL A 193 31.69 -18.32 0.26
N ASN A 194 32.55 -17.78 -0.60
CA ASN A 194 33.75 -17.02 -0.20
C ASN A 194 33.52 -15.49 -0.09
N GLU A 195 32.27 -15.02 -0.12
CA GLU A 195 31.97 -13.59 -0.08
C GLU A 195 31.96 -12.98 1.33
N LYS A 196 32.13 -11.65 1.35
CA LYS A 196 32.24 -10.85 2.56
C LYS A 196 30.92 -10.83 3.34
N PRO A 197 30.98 -10.80 4.69
CA PRO A 197 29.80 -10.75 5.59
C PRO A 197 28.74 -9.72 5.20
N ILE A 198 29.17 -8.57 4.64
CA ILE A 198 28.29 -7.52 4.15
C ILE A 198 27.26 -8.00 3.10
N LEU A 199 27.63 -8.86 2.15
CA LEU A 199 26.67 -9.35 1.16
C LEU A 199 25.61 -10.23 1.85
N LEU A 200 26.05 -11.17 2.67
CA LEU A 200 25.18 -12.12 3.37
C LEU A 200 24.19 -11.36 4.28
N PHE A 201 24.69 -10.38 5.05
CA PHE A 201 23.85 -9.50 5.85
C PHE A 201 22.83 -8.72 5.01
N GLN A 202 23.24 -8.20 3.84
CA GLN A 202 22.33 -7.51 2.93
C GLN A 202 21.30 -8.45 2.29
N THR A 203 21.67 -9.70 2.02
CA THR A 203 20.77 -10.74 1.51
C THR A 203 19.75 -11.16 2.56
N ILE A 204 20.12 -11.29 3.83
CA ILE A 204 19.16 -11.52 4.93
C ILE A 204 18.13 -10.39 4.97
N ASN A 205 18.58 -9.14 4.83
CA ASN A 205 17.69 -7.98 4.74
C ASN A 205 16.76 -8.01 3.50
N VAL A 206 17.18 -8.63 2.40
CA VAL A 206 16.32 -8.85 1.22
C VAL A 206 15.30 -9.95 1.53
N LEU A 207 15.74 -11.08 2.08
CA LEU A 207 14.91 -12.23 2.42
C LEU A 207 13.90 -11.95 3.53
N GLN A 208 14.14 -10.97 4.40
CA GLN A 208 13.16 -10.54 5.42
C GLN A 208 12.07 -9.62 4.88
N ARG A 209 12.25 -9.03 3.72
CA ARG A 209 11.25 -8.12 3.15
C ARG A 209 10.18 -8.94 2.46
N LYS A 210 8.97 -8.39 2.42
CA LYS A 210 7.93 -8.92 1.55
C LYS A 210 8.41 -8.87 0.09
N PRO A 211 8.33 -9.99 -0.66
CA PRO A 211 8.63 -10.02 -2.09
C PRO A 211 7.66 -9.15 -2.89
N ALA A 212 8.01 -8.85 -4.14
CA ALA A 212 7.12 -8.08 -5.03
C ALA A 212 5.90 -8.92 -5.45
N ARG A 213 6.14 -10.19 -5.77
CA ARG A 213 5.11 -11.20 -5.99
C ARG A 213 4.52 -11.67 -4.66
N VAL A 214 3.24 -12.00 -4.63
CA VAL A 214 2.62 -12.51 -3.41
C VAL A 214 3.00 -13.97 -3.19
N GLU A 215 3.48 -14.28 -1.98
CA GLU A 215 4.05 -15.57 -1.60
C GLU A 215 3.00 -16.40 -0.84
N LEU A 216 2.72 -17.62 -1.33
CA LEU A 216 1.77 -18.55 -0.70
C LEU A 216 2.34 -19.23 0.53
N ASP A 217 3.56 -19.73 0.37
CA ASP A 217 4.33 -20.44 1.37
C ASP A 217 5.68 -19.76 1.50
N ALA A 218 5.94 -19.18 2.68
CA ALA A 218 7.19 -18.52 2.98
C ALA A 218 8.28 -19.47 3.48
N THR A 219 7.96 -20.74 3.74
CA THR A 219 8.89 -21.73 4.27
C THR A 219 10.19 -21.80 3.46
N PRO A 220 10.17 -21.83 2.11
CA PRO A 220 11.41 -21.88 1.33
C PRO A 220 12.26 -20.61 1.48
N ARG A 221 11.64 -19.44 1.61
CA ARG A 221 12.36 -18.16 1.80
C ARG A 221 12.96 -18.06 3.19
N LEU A 222 12.23 -18.52 4.20
CA LEU A 222 12.70 -18.57 5.59
C LEU A 222 13.85 -19.58 5.74
N ALA A 223 13.74 -20.76 5.12
CA ALA A 223 14.83 -21.73 5.07
C ALA A 223 16.09 -21.16 4.42
N LEU A 224 15.94 -20.47 3.28
CA LEU A 224 17.06 -19.78 2.62
C LEU A 224 17.63 -18.66 3.50
N ARG A 225 16.80 -17.91 4.24
CA ARG A 225 17.27 -16.89 5.19
C ARG A 225 18.12 -17.51 6.28
N ASP A 226 17.68 -18.62 6.85
CA ASP A 226 18.38 -19.29 7.94
C ASP A 226 19.69 -19.92 7.45
N GLN A 227 19.71 -20.48 6.25
CA GLN A 227 20.95 -20.89 5.58
C GLN A 227 21.92 -19.72 5.39
N VAL A 228 21.45 -18.55 4.94
CA VAL A 228 22.31 -17.35 4.78
C VAL A 228 22.80 -16.81 6.12
N LEU A 229 22.03 -16.96 7.20
CA LEU A 229 22.46 -16.63 8.56
C LEU A 229 23.62 -17.52 9.02
N GLU A 230 23.58 -18.82 8.73
CA GLU A 230 24.69 -19.73 9.03
C GLU A 230 25.91 -19.45 8.14
N MET A 231 25.72 -19.14 6.85
CA MET A 231 26.81 -18.66 5.99
C MET A 231 27.45 -17.36 6.53
N LEU A 232 26.64 -16.44 7.07
CA LEU A 232 27.12 -15.20 7.68
C LEU A 232 27.97 -15.51 8.91
N HIS A 233 27.49 -16.41 9.76
CA HIS A 233 28.20 -16.89 10.94
C HIS A 233 29.59 -17.46 10.57
N ASP A 234 29.64 -18.41 9.62
CA ASP A 234 30.88 -19.03 9.18
C ASP A 234 31.84 -18.03 8.52
N SER A 235 31.31 -17.06 7.77
CA SER A 235 32.09 -15.99 7.14
C SER A 235 32.74 -15.08 8.19
N LEU A 236 32.03 -14.78 9.28
CA LEU A 236 32.55 -13.99 10.40
C LEU A 236 33.57 -14.77 11.23
N LEU A 237 33.35 -16.07 11.47
CA LEU A 237 34.32 -16.94 12.14
C LEU A 237 35.65 -17.01 11.37
N LYS A 238 35.60 -17.10 10.04
CA LYS A 238 36.80 -17.08 9.18
C LYS A 238 37.57 -15.75 9.25
N LEU A 239 36.91 -14.67 9.65
CA LEU A 239 37.55 -13.37 9.90
C LEU A 239 38.08 -13.25 11.34
N GLU A 240 37.98 -14.31 12.15
CA GLU A 240 38.35 -14.34 13.56
C GLU A 240 37.57 -13.31 14.39
N VAL A 241 36.30 -13.06 14.02
CA VAL A 241 35.39 -12.24 14.83
C VAL A 241 34.94 -13.06 16.04
N GLU A 242 34.99 -12.45 17.23
CA GLU A 242 34.53 -13.09 18.47
C GLU A 242 33.05 -13.51 18.40
N ASP A 243 32.75 -14.70 18.94
CA ASP A 243 31.44 -15.35 18.84
C ASP A 243 30.28 -14.49 19.37
N THR A 244 30.53 -13.73 20.44
CA THR A 244 29.56 -12.77 21.00
C THR A 244 29.13 -11.73 19.96
N PHE A 245 30.06 -11.19 19.15
CA PHE A 245 29.74 -10.23 18.09
C PHE A 245 29.05 -10.88 16.90
N ILE A 246 29.43 -12.11 16.56
CA ILE A 246 28.75 -12.87 15.52
C ILE A 246 27.28 -13.04 15.89
N THR A 247 27.02 -13.48 17.12
CA THR A 247 25.66 -13.62 17.66
C THR A 247 24.93 -12.27 17.69
N LEU A 248 25.60 -11.18 18.09
CA LEU A 248 25.05 -9.82 18.05
C LEU A 248 24.58 -9.43 16.63
N PHE A 249 25.38 -9.72 15.60
CA PHE A 249 25.01 -9.45 14.21
C PHE A 249 23.87 -10.34 13.73
N LYS A 250 23.82 -11.62 14.14
CA LYS A 250 22.69 -12.52 13.85
C LYS A 250 21.40 -11.97 14.45
N MET A 251 21.40 -11.56 15.72
CA MET A 251 20.22 -11.00 16.39
C MET A 251 19.76 -9.69 15.74
N SER A 252 20.68 -8.81 15.37
CA SER A 252 20.32 -7.60 14.62
C SER A 252 19.73 -7.93 13.25
N ALA A 253 20.32 -8.90 12.54
CA ALA A 253 19.82 -9.36 11.26
C ALA A 253 18.42 -9.98 11.41
N GLN A 254 18.16 -10.77 12.45
CA GLN A 254 16.88 -11.43 12.74
C GLN A 254 15.82 -10.49 13.33
N LYS A 255 16.23 -9.30 13.80
CA LYS A 255 15.40 -8.34 14.55
C LYS A 255 14.90 -8.86 15.90
N ASP A 256 15.67 -9.72 16.56
CA ASP A 256 15.42 -10.09 17.95
C ASP A 256 15.93 -8.98 18.88
N ASN A 257 15.04 -8.05 19.21
CA ASN A 257 15.39 -6.86 19.97
C ASN A 257 15.84 -7.16 21.41
N ASN A 258 15.24 -8.16 22.06
CA ASN A 258 15.52 -8.48 23.45
C ASN A 258 16.90 -9.14 23.59
N GLN A 259 17.18 -10.14 22.75
CA GLN A 259 18.50 -10.78 22.73
C GLN A 259 19.58 -9.81 22.25
N LEU A 260 19.28 -8.95 21.27
CA LEU A 260 20.20 -7.91 20.81
C LEU A 260 20.66 -7.00 21.96
N ILE A 261 19.74 -6.53 22.81
CA ILE A 261 20.08 -5.67 23.94
C ILE A 261 20.99 -6.42 24.93
N SER A 262 20.59 -7.62 25.36
CA SER A 262 21.35 -8.42 26.32
C SER A 262 22.77 -8.71 25.81
N LEU A 263 22.91 -9.12 24.55
CA LEU A 263 24.20 -9.42 23.94
C LEU A 263 25.05 -8.16 23.75
N ALA A 264 24.43 -7.01 23.47
CA ALA A 264 25.17 -5.76 23.34
C ALA A 264 25.76 -5.31 24.69
N GLU A 265 25.04 -5.51 25.79
CA GLU A 265 25.55 -5.26 27.15
C GLU A 265 26.73 -6.17 27.49
N GLU A 266 26.62 -7.46 27.19
CA GLU A 266 27.70 -8.43 27.36
C GLU A 266 28.92 -8.07 26.50
N SER A 267 28.68 -7.72 25.22
CA SER A 267 29.73 -7.31 24.29
C SER A 267 30.51 -6.10 24.80
N ILE A 268 29.82 -5.13 25.44
CA ILE A 268 30.46 -3.95 26.02
C ILE A 268 31.49 -4.32 27.10
N GLN A 269 31.21 -5.36 27.90
CA GLN A 269 32.10 -5.78 29.00
C GLN A 269 33.42 -6.38 28.50
N ILE A 270 33.44 -6.93 27.29
CA ILE A 270 34.62 -7.55 26.69
C ILE A 270 35.39 -6.65 25.71
N LEU A 271 34.83 -5.49 25.30
CA LEU A 271 35.46 -4.56 24.34
C LEU A 271 36.92 -4.19 24.63
N PRO A 272 37.34 -3.94 25.90
CA PRO A 272 38.72 -3.55 26.18
C PRO A 272 39.77 -4.62 25.84
N LYS A 273 39.33 -5.84 25.49
CA LYS A 273 40.19 -6.99 25.21
C LYS A 273 40.30 -7.32 23.72
N ILE A 274 39.56 -6.63 22.85
CA ILE A 274 39.43 -7.00 21.44
C ILE A 274 40.07 -5.92 20.56
N ASP A 275 41.08 -6.30 19.79
CA ASP A 275 41.74 -5.43 18.81
C ASP A 275 41.03 -5.52 17.46
N ILE A 276 40.56 -4.38 16.92
CA ILE A 276 39.88 -4.35 15.62
C ILE A 276 40.94 -4.31 14.52
N LYS A 277 41.08 -5.41 13.79
CA LYS A 277 41.98 -5.47 12.64
C LYS A 277 41.50 -4.53 11.52
N GLU A 278 42.41 -3.80 10.89
CA GLU A 278 42.07 -2.85 9.81
C GLU A 278 41.31 -3.50 8.64
N GLU A 279 41.60 -4.77 8.37
CA GLU A 279 40.93 -5.60 7.36
C GLU A 279 39.44 -5.86 7.65
N TRP A 280 39.02 -5.77 8.91
CA TRP A 280 37.62 -5.93 9.33
C TRP A 280 36.78 -4.71 8.97
N VAL A 281 37.38 -3.52 9.00
CA VAL A 281 36.68 -2.24 8.98
C VAL A 281 35.69 -2.19 7.83
N VAL A 282 36.13 -2.48 6.60
CA VAL A 282 35.25 -2.40 5.41
C VAL A 282 34.09 -3.40 5.46
N SER A 283 34.31 -4.59 6.04
CA SER A 283 33.34 -5.69 6.07
C SER A 283 32.34 -5.55 7.22
N LEU A 284 32.79 -5.13 8.40
CA LEU A 284 31.96 -5.03 9.61
C LEU A 284 31.28 -3.67 9.76
N THR A 285 31.81 -2.61 9.12
CA THR A 285 31.24 -1.26 9.18
C THR A 285 29.71 -1.21 9.00
N PRO A 286 29.13 -1.87 7.98
CA PRO A 286 27.68 -1.86 7.78
C PRO A 286 26.89 -2.67 8.81
N LEU A 287 27.51 -3.70 9.39
CA LEU A 287 26.89 -4.57 10.40
C LEU A 287 26.79 -3.83 11.73
N PHE A 288 27.89 -3.23 12.20
CA PHE A 288 27.88 -2.35 13.38
C PHE A 288 26.93 -1.16 13.21
N LYS A 289 26.92 -0.55 12.01
CA LYS A 289 25.96 0.51 11.69
C LYS A 289 24.51 0.06 11.88
N ALA A 290 24.17 -1.18 11.49
CA ALA A 290 22.83 -1.72 11.66
C ALA A 290 22.49 -1.96 13.14
N VAL A 291 23.39 -2.64 13.88
CA VAL A 291 23.26 -2.89 15.33
C VAL A 291 23.04 -1.60 16.10
N ILE A 292 23.93 -0.62 15.92
CA ILE A 292 23.88 0.65 16.67
C ILE A 292 22.60 1.42 16.36
N ARG A 293 22.17 1.46 15.09
CA ARG A 293 20.90 2.10 14.72
C ARG A 293 19.69 1.42 15.36
N GLN A 294 19.72 0.09 15.44
CA GLN A 294 18.67 -0.68 16.09
C GLN A 294 18.64 -0.42 17.60
N LEU A 295 19.79 -0.39 18.28
CA LEU A 295 19.89 -0.03 19.70
C LEU A 295 19.35 1.38 19.98
N ILE A 296 19.67 2.36 19.13
CA ILE A 296 19.10 3.73 19.23
C ILE A 296 17.57 3.68 19.10
N SER A 297 17.02 2.88 18.19
CA SER A 297 15.56 2.73 18.06
C SER A 297 14.89 2.00 19.23
N LEU A 298 15.67 1.27 20.03
CA LEU A 298 15.23 0.52 21.20
C LEU A 298 15.48 1.26 22.52
N ASP A 299 15.69 2.58 22.47
CA ASP A 299 15.95 3.40 23.67
C ASP A 299 17.23 3.03 24.42
N ARG A 300 18.22 2.45 23.72
CA ARG A 300 19.53 2.05 24.27
C ARG A 300 20.67 2.86 23.66
N SER A 301 20.54 4.19 23.67
CA SER A 301 21.57 5.11 23.18
C SER A 301 22.84 5.09 24.03
N ASP A 302 22.75 4.67 25.29
CA ASP A 302 23.85 4.40 26.21
C ASP A 302 24.77 3.29 25.67
N ILE A 303 24.21 2.12 25.34
CA ILE A 303 24.92 0.99 24.73
C ILE A 303 25.45 1.40 23.35
N ALA A 304 24.62 2.05 22.55
CA ALA A 304 24.99 2.51 21.21
C ALA A 304 26.22 3.43 21.24
N ARG A 305 26.31 4.31 22.25
CA ARG A 305 27.46 5.21 22.46
C ARG A 305 28.71 4.44 22.87
N ALA A 306 28.60 3.49 23.81
CA ALA A 306 29.73 2.68 24.23
C ALA A 306 30.33 1.86 23.06
N LEU A 307 29.47 1.25 22.23
CA LEU A 307 29.89 0.56 21.01
C LEU A 307 30.54 1.52 20.01
N LEU A 308 29.97 2.73 19.83
CA LEU A 308 30.52 3.74 18.94
C LEU A 308 31.93 4.17 19.37
N GLU A 309 32.14 4.50 20.65
CA GLU A 309 33.45 4.94 21.15
C GLU A 309 34.55 3.90 20.91
N TRP A 310 34.20 2.62 21.00
CA TRP A 310 35.13 1.53 20.71
C TRP A 310 35.49 1.42 19.22
N ILE A 311 34.52 1.54 18.31
CA ILE A 311 34.77 1.43 16.85
C ILE A 311 35.27 2.74 16.20
N LYS A 312 35.05 3.88 16.85
CA LYS A 312 35.36 5.23 16.35
C LYS A 312 36.79 5.41 15.82
N PRO A 313 37.85 4.85 16.44
CA PRO A 313 39.23 5.02 15.96
C PRO A 313 39.49 4.44 14.57
N VAL A 314 38.73 3.42 14.15
CA VAL A 314 38.98 2.67 12.92
C VAL A 314 37.88 2.86 11.86
N PHE A 315 36.79 3.54 12.21
CA PHE A 315 35.62 3.70 11.33
C PHE A 315 35.67 5.02 10.55
N PRO A 316 35.05 5.10 9.35
CA PRO A 316 34.99 6.34 8.58
C PRO A 316 34.29 7.46 9.36
N GLU A 317 34.87 8.67 9.36
CA GLU A 317 34.31 9.85 10.04
C GLU A 317 32.84 10.12 9.68
N SER A 318 32.47 9.95 8.40
CA SER A 318 31.08 10.10 7.96
C SER A 318 30.08 9.13 8.62
N LEU A 319 30.53 7.95 9.06
CA LEU A 319 29.69 7.01 9.80
C LEU A 319 29.62 7.39 11.28
N VAL A 320 30.75 7.80 11.86
CA VAL A 320 30.79 8.30 13.23
C VAL A 320 29.84 9.48 13.35
N ASP A 321 29.91 10.46 12.44
CA ASP A 321 28.99 11.60 12.37
C ASP A 321 27.52 11.15 12.24
N ASP A 322 27.22 10.15 11.40
CA ASP A 322 25.85 9.62 11.24
C ASP A 322 25.31 9.04 12.56
N ILE A 323 26.13 8.33 13.31
CA ILE A 323 25.74 7.70 14.59
C ILE A 323 25.65 8.75 15.70
N GLU A 324 26.67 9.60 15.86
CA GLU A 324 26.70 10.66 16.86
C GLU A 324 25.52 11.62 16.70
N THR A 325 25.18 11.98 15.45
CA THR A 325 24.01 12.81 15.18
C THR A 325 22.72 12.17 15.65
N ARG A 326 22.54 10.85 15.44
CA ARG A 326 21.36 10.10 15.89
C ARG A 326 21.27 9.99 17.41
N ILE A 327 22.40 9.72 18.06
CA ILE A 327 22.49 9.67 19.52
C ILE A 327 22.20 11.05 20.13
N ALA A 328 22.72 12.13 19.54
CA ALA A 328 22.53 13.48 20.02
C ALA A 328 21.05 13.87 20.03
N ILE A 329 20.33 13.66 18.92
CA ILE A 329 18.90 14.02 18.86
C ILE A 329 18.00 13.13 19.71
N TYR A 330 18.46 11.94 20.07
CA TYR A 330 17.65 10.97 20.79
C TYR A 330 17.22 11.48 22.18
N HIS A 331 18.09 12.26 22.83
CA HIS A 331 17.84 12.82 24.16
C HIS A 331 17.26 14.24 24.15
N LEU A 332 17.03 14.81 22.97
CA LEU A 332 16.50 16.16 22.82
C LEU A 332 14.98 16.07 22.62
N ASN A 333 14.26 17.06 23.14
CA ASN A 333 12.88 17.27 22.72
C ASN A 333 12.84 17.74 21.24
N ASP A 334 11.66 17.68 20.62
CA ASP A 334 11.51 17.94 19.19
C ASP A 334 12.09 19.32 18.77
N ASP A 335 11.88 20.39 19.56
CA ASP A 335 12.39 21.73 19.28
C ASP A 335 13.93 21.83 19.37
N ALA A 336 14.52 21.21 20.39
CA ALA A 336 15.97 21.19 20.56
C ALA A 336 16.65 20.32 19.49
N ALA A 337 16.05 19.17 19.16
CA ALA A 337 16.49 18.32 18.06
C ALA A 337 16.42 19.06 16.72
N TYR A 338 15.34 19.81 16.47
CA TYR A 338 15.14 20.58 15.25
C TYR A 338 16.20 21.66 15.09
N ARG A 339 16.48 22.46 16.13
CA ARG A 339 17.56 23.46 16.11
C ARG A 339 18.94 22.85 15.86
N TYR A 340 19.28 21.79 16.60
CA TYR A 340 20.53 21.06 16.43
C TYR A 340 20.70 20.53 14.99
N LEU A 341 19.64 19.94 14.43
CA LEU A 341 19.68 19.39 13.08
C LEU A 341 19.77 20.48 12.00
N ILE A 342 19.10 21.61 12.17
CA ILE A 342 19.21 22.76 11.25
C ILE A 342 20.64 23.28 11.18
N GLU A 343 21.25 23.55 12.33
CA GLU A 343 22.62 24.09 12.40
C GLU A 343 23.63 23.14 11.72
N LYS A 344 23.36 21.83 11.77
CA LYS A 344 24.23 20.80 11.22
C LYS A 344 23.88 20.39 9.77
N ALA A 345 22.68 20.68 9.27
CA ALA A 345 22.17 20.15 8.00
C ALA A 345 22.95 20.61 6.75
N ASP A 346 23.65 21.74 6.84
CA ASP A 346 24.48 22.27 5.76
C ASP A 346 25.76 21.43 5.55
N HIS A 347 26.23 20.75 6.60
CA HIS A 347 27.52 20.04 6.60
C HIS A 347 27.38 18.52 6.85
N SER A 348 26.24 18.05 7.37
CA SER A 348 25.96 16.64 7.63
C SER A 348 24.76 16.13 6.82
N PRO A 349 24.98 15.23 5.84
CA PRO A 349 23.89 14.57 5.11
C PRO A 349 22.95 13.78 6.03
N THR A 350 23.46 13.27 7.16
CA THR A 350 22.63 12.58 8.15
C THR A 350 21.72 13.56 8.87
N ALA A 351 22.26 14.70 9.34
CA ALA A 351 21.44 15.71 10.00
C ALA A 351 20.28 16.16 9.09
N ARG A 352 20.58 16.40 7.81
CA ARG A 352 19.57 16.71 6.80
C ARG A 352 18.50 15.62 6.66
N THR A 353 18.93 14.36 6.56
CA THR A 353 18.00 13.21 6.43
C THR A 353 17.07 13.07 7.64
N LEU A 354 17.56 13.40 8.83
CA LEU A 354 16.79 13.37 10.08
C LEU A 354 15.91 14.62 10.25
N LEU A 355 16.35 15.77 9.73
CA LEU A 355 15.62 17.03 9.79
C LEU A 355 14.31 16.96 9.01
N ILE A 356 14.29 16.36 7.82
CA ILE A 356 13.10 16.29 6.97
C ILE A 356 11.87 15.70 7.70
N PRO A 357 11.93 14.49 8.30
CA PRO A 357 10.79 13.95 9.04
C PRO A 357 10.49 14.72 10.33
N LEU A 358 11.48 15.25 11.05
CA LEU A 358 11.24 16.02 12.26
C LEU A 358 10.56 17.37 11.97
N ALA A 359 11.04 18.10 10.96
CA ALA A 359 10.43 19.33 10.48
C ALA A 359 8.98 19.10 10.05
N ARG A 360 8.74 17.99 9.33
CA ARG A 360 7.39 17.56 9.00
C ARG A 360 6.54 17.31 10.26
N ASP A 361 7.03 16.57 11.24
CA ASP A 361 6.28 16.22 12.46
C ASP A 361 5.95 17.48 13.30
N LEU A 362 6.78 18.52 13.20
CA LEU A 362 6.56 19.88 13.73
C LEU A 362 5.68 20.78 12.83
N ASN A 363 5.11 20.22 11.75
CA ASN A 363 4.31 20.92 10.74
C ASN A 363 5.06 22.02 9.95
N ASP A 364 6.38 22.04 9.98
CA ASP A 364 7.21 22.89 9.13
C ASP A 364 7.49 22.21 7.78
N PHE A 365 6.46 22.17 6.94
CA PHE A 365 6.52 21.54 5.62
C PHE A 365 7.47 22.29 4.66
N GLN A 366 7.62 23.61 4.83
CA GLN A 366 8.49 24.43 3.99
C GLN A 366 9.96 24.08 4.20
N THR A 367 10.42 24.03 5.45
CA THR A 367 11.80 23.62 5.75
C THR A 367 12.03 22.17 5.38
N ALA A 368 11.10 21.27 5.70
CA ALA A 368 11.17 19.88 5.29
C ALA A 368 11.34 19.75 3.77
N ARG A 369 10.53 20.49 2.99
CA ARG A 369 10.57 20.45 1.52
C ARG A 369 11.85 21.05 0.97
N LYS A 370 12.29 22.20 1.49
CA LYS A 370 13.55 22.86 1.10
C LYS A 370 14.72 21.88 1.15
N PHE A 371 14.88 21.17 2.28
CA PHE A 371 15.96 20.19 2.43
C PHE A 371 15.74 18.91 1.62
N ALA A 372 14.48 18.54 1.33
CA ALA A 372 14.15 17.41 0.48
C ALA A 372 14.36 17.70 -1.03
N GLU A 373 14.24 18.96 -1.46
CA GLU A 373 14.41 19.41 -2.86
C GLU A 373 15.86 19.58 -3.27
N GLU A 374 16.79 19.71 -2.31
CA GLU A 374 18.21 19.81 -2.62
C GLU A 374 18.67 18.65 -3.50
N PRO A 375 19.36 18.92 -4.63
CA PRO A 375 19.66 17.90 -5.61
C PRO A 375 20.48 16.79 -4.98
N LEU A 376 20.01 15.55 -5.15
CA LEU A 376 20.89 14.40 -4.97
C LEU A 376 22.07 14.56 -5.93
N VAL A 377 23.24 14.06 -5.53
CA VAL A 377 24.37 13.93 -6.44
C VAL A 377 23.89 13.27 -7.74
N ASP A 378 24.19 13.82 -8.92
CA ASP A 378 23.73 13.36 -10.26
C ASP A 378 23.94 11.86 -10.55
N SER A 379 24.67 11.15 -9.69
CA SER A 379 24.95 9.71 -9.75
C SER A 379 24.11 8.86 -8.78
N ALA A 380 23.10 9.44 -8.11
CA ALA A 380 22.26 8.70 -7.20
C ALA A 380 21.43 7.64 -7.98
N PRO A 381 21.29 6.41 -7.45
CA PRO A 381 20.46 5.39 -8.08
C PRO A 381 19.03 5.87 -8.29
N LEU A 382 18.39 5.47 -9.40
CA LEU A 382 16.99 5.78 -9.75
C LEU A 382 16.02 5.69 -8.57
N ARG A 383 16.11 4.58 -7.82
CA ARG A 383 15.28 4.35 -6.63
C ARG A 383 15.37 5.49 -5.61
N ARG A 384 16.55 6.08 -5.41
CA ARG A 384 16.73 7.22 -4.49
C ARG A 384 16.13 8.50 -5.06
N GLN A 385 16.29 8.75 -6.35
CA GLN A 385 15.69 9.91 -7.02
C GLN A 385 14.16 9.87 -6.94
N ILE A 386 13.55 8.71 -7.19
CA ILE A 386 12.11 8.52 -7.06
C ILE A 386 11.63 8.64 -5.62
N ALA A 387 12.38 8.10 -4.66
CA ALA A 387 12.05 8.24 -3.24
C ALA A 387 12.12 9.71 -2.78
N GLN A 388 13.11 10.45 -3.26
CA GLN A 388 13.23 11.89 -3.02
C GLN A 388 12.06 12.65 -3.65
N LYS A 389 11.78 12.46 -4.96
CA LYS A 389 10.64 13.06 -5.66
C LYS A 389 9.33 12.77 -4.91
N SER A 390 9.10 11.51 -4.52
CA SER A 390 7.93 11.15 -3.73
C SER A 390 7.89 11.84 -2.36
N THR A 391 9.02 12.12 -1.73
CA THR A 391 9.07 12.84 -0.45
C THR A 391 8.73 14.32 -0.66
N VAL A 392 9.31 14.94 -1.69
CA VAL A 392 9.00 16.32 -2.09
C VAL A 392 7.52 16.47 -2.43
N ASP A 393 6.96 15.56 -3.24
CA ASP A 393 5.55 15.59 -3.62
C ASP A 393 4.62 15.45 -2.39
N ARG A 394 4.98 14.60 -1.40
CA ARG A 394 4.25 14.50 -0.12
C ARG A 394 4.28 15.79 0.66
N LEU A 395 5.46 16.39 0.81
CA LEU A 395 5.62 17.62 1.59
C LEU A 395 4.89 18.78 0.91
N ARG A 396 4.95 18.88 -0.42
CA ARG A 396 4.19 19.87 -1.19
C ARG A 396 2.68 19.68 -1.01
N PHE A 397 2.19 18.45 -1.08
CA PHE A 397 0.78 18.16 -0.85
C PHE A 397 0.34 18.54 0.58
N LEU A 398 1.14 18.25 1.60
CA LEU A 398 0.86 18.60 3.00
C LEU A 398 0.90 20.11 3.25
N GLU A 399 1.89 20.81 2.69
CA GLU A 399 2.01 22.27 2.70
C GLU A 399 0.76 22.91 2.10
N GLN A 400 0.41 22.55 0.86
CA GLN A 400 -0.79 23.06 0.17
C GLN A 400 -2.07 22.73 0.93
N THR A 401 -2.20 21.51 1.47
CA THR A 401 -3.38 21.14 2.26
C THR A 401 -3.51 22.03 3.50
N SER A 402 -2.40 22.32 4.16
CA SER A 402 -2.37 23.18 5.34
C SER A 402 -2.72 24.63 4.98
N GLU A 403 -2.17 25.14 3.88
CA GLU A 403 -2.54 26.46 3.33
C GLU A 403 -4.04 26.55 3.04
N ILE A 404 -4.62 25.53 2.40
CA ILE A 404 -6.06 25.44 2.12
C ILE A 404 -6.85 25.49 3.42
N ASN A 405 -6.51 24.64 4.39
CA ASN A 405 -7.22 24.58 5.67
C ASN A 405 -7.11 25.90 6.46
N GLN A 406 -5.98 26.61 6.37
CA GLN A 406 -5.75 27.88 7.09
C GLN A 406 -6.48 29.08 6.48
N ARG A 407 -7.06 28.96 5.27
CA ARG A 407 -7.88 30.03 4.67
C ARG A 407 -9.12 30.38 5.50
N VAL A 408 -9.56 29.47 6.36
CA VAL A 408 -10.63 29.69 7.33
C VAL A 408 -10.09 29.44 8.73
N GLU A 409 -10.24 30.42 9.60
CA GLU A 409 -9.78 30.33 10.99
C GLU A 409 -10.59 29.30 11.78
N GLN A 410 -9.98 28.76 12.83
CA GLN A 410 -10.71 27.93 13.79
C GLN A 410 -11.73 28.80 14.55
N PRO A 411 -12.91 28.28 14.90
CA PRO A 411 -13.81 28.99 15.79
C PRO A 411 -13.16 29.17 17.17
N GLU A 412 -13.23 30.37 17.74
CA GLU A 412 -12.68 30.63 19.07
C GLU A 412 -13.37 29.81 20.16
N LYS A 413 -14.70 29.65 20.04
CA LYS A 413 -15.55 28.83 20.92
C LYS A 413 -16.22 27.75 20.08
N PRO A 414 -15.59 26.58 19.92
CA PRO A 414 -16.11 25.54 19.05
C PRO A 414 -17.45 24.98 19.57
N SER A 415 -18.37 24.67 18.67
CA SER A 415 -19.57 23.87 18.99
C SER A 415 -19.26 22.38 19.14
N GLY A 416 -18.08 21.96 18.71
CA GLY A 416 -17.57 20.60 18.74
C GLY A 416 -16.22 20.51 18.05
N TYR A 417 -15.62 19.32 18.07
CA TYR A 417 -14.31 19.04 17.48
C TYR A 417 -14.40 17.92 16.46
N VAL A 418 -13.74 18.08 15.31
CA VAL A 418 -13.59 17.04 14.30
C VAL A 418 -12.10 16.70 14.17
N PHE A 419 -11.72 15.48 14.52
CA PHE A 419 -10.34 15.01 14.44
C PHE A 419 -10.17 14.00 13.31
N LEU A 420 -9.19 14.23 12.44
CA LEU A 420 -8.74 13.26 11.45
C LEU A 420 -8.09 12.06 12.16
N ALA A 421 -8.75 10.92 12.03
CA ALA A 421 -8.33 9.61 12.54
C ALA A 421 -7.77 8.72 11.41
N SER A 422 -7.23 9.32 10.34
CA SER A 422 -6.85 8.65 9.10
C SER A 422 -5.37 8.29 8.98
N LEU A 423 -4.58 8.41 10.06
CA LEU A 423 -3.19 7.91 10.22
C LEU A 423 -2.29 8.02 8.97
N ASN A 424 -2.14 9.24 8.42
CA ASN A 424 -1.34 9.53 7.22
C ASN A 424 -1.94 9.08 5.86
N CYS A 425 -3.22 8.74 5.80
CA CYS A 425 -3.86 8.40 4.54
C CYS A 425 -4.08 9.67 3.70
N PHE A 426 -3.11 10.00 2.83
CA PHE A 426 -3.19 11.20 1.98
C PHE A 426 -4.42 11.23 1.08
N ASN A 427 -4.92 10.08 0.63
CA ASN A 427 -6.17 10.00 -0.15
C ASN A 427 -7.37 10.50 0.67
N THR A 428 -7.37 10.23 1.98
CA THR A 428 -8.43 10.71 2.88
C THR A 428 -8.29 12.19 3.09
N LEU A 429 -7.08 12.65 3.37
CA LEU A 429 -6.80 14.07 3.53
C LEU A 429 -7.21 14.87 2.29
N ALA A 430 -6.86 14.39 1.09
CA ALA A 430 -7.22 14.99 -0.19
C ALA A 430 -8.72 14.99 -0.47
N MET A 431 -9.45 14.06 0.13
CA MET A 431 -10.89 13.93 -0.02
C MET A 431 -11.63 14.85 0.96
N VAL A 432 -11.20 14.94 2.22
CA VAL A 432 -11.95 15.65 3.26
C VAL A 432 -11.52 17.09 3.48
N ALA A 433 -10.32 17.52 3.05
CA ALA A 433 -9.82 18.87 3.33
C ALA A 433 -10.76 20.01 2.89
N PRO A 434 -11.42 19.97 1.70
CA PRO A 434 -12.44 20.97 1.37
C PRO A 434 -13.62 20.95 2.34
N THR A 435 -14.04 19.76 2.80
CA THR A 435 -15.12 19.63 3.80
C THR A 435 -14.71 20.12 5.19
N LEU A 436 -13.43 20.05 5.56
CA LEU A 436 -12.94 20.61 6.84
C LEU A 436 -13.17 22.13 6.92
N ILE A 437 -13.08 22.83 5.79
CA ILE A 437 -13.36 24.27 5.71
C ILE A 437 -14.85 24.55 6.00
N GLU A 438 -15.76 23.76 5.41
CA GLU A 438 -17.19 23.87 5.70
C GLU A 438 -17.54 23.53 7.16
N LEU A 439 -16.78 22.65 7.80
CA LEU A 439 -16.98 22.35 9.22
C LEU A 439 -16.59 23.53 10.12
N LYS A 440 -15.49 24.22 9.80
CA LYS A 440 -15.11 25.46 10.50
C LYS A 440 -16.17 26.54 10.36
N SER A 441 -16.71 26.74 9.14
CA SER A 441 -17.77 27.72 8.91
C SER A 441 -19.07 27.40 9.67
N LYS A 442 -19.30 26.11 9.98
CA LYS A 442 -20.40 25.64 10.85
C LYS A 442 -20.05 25.64 12.35
N GLY A 443 -18.91 26.22 12.74
CA GLY A 443 -18.54 26.41 14.14
C GLY A 443 -17.81 25.24 14.79
N PHE A 444 -17.34 24.25 14.03
CA PHE A 444 -16.53 23.15 14.57
C PHE A 444 -15.04 23.47 14.48
N ALA A 445 -14.28 23.13 15.52
CA ALA A 445 -12.84 23.10 15.43
C ALA A 445 -12.41 21.82 14.74
N VAL A 446 -11.47 21.91 13.80
CA VAL A 446 -10.98 20.76 13.05
C VAL A 446 -9.49 20.53 13.29
N GLY A 447 -9.08 19.28 13.41
CA GLY A 447 -7.69 18.92 13.58
C GLY A 447 -7.37 17.50 13.14
N SER A 448 -6.14 17.08 13.36
CA SER A 448 -5.60 15.74 13.14
C SER A 448 -5.07 15.20 14.45
N LEU A 449 -5.36 13.93 14.73
CA LEU A 449 -4.70 13.23 15.82
C LEU A 449 -3.21 13.01 15.52
N MET A 450 -2.82 12.91 14.25
CA MET A 450 -1.45 12.61 13.85
C MET A 450 -0.61 13.85 13.54
N LYS A 451 0.62 13.88 14.05
CA LYS A 451 1.67 14.85 13.74
C LYS A 451 2.01 14.89 12.25
N GLY A 452 2.37 16.06 11.75
CA GLY A 452 2.87 16.23 10.38
C GLY A 452 1.87 15.88 9.28
N VAL A 453 0.59 16.14 9.55
CA VAL A 453 -0.53 15.97 8.59
C VAL A 453 -1.20 17.31 8.26
N LEU A 454 -1.37 18.19 9.26
CA LEU A 454 -1.94 19.52 9.10
C LEU A 454 -1.14 20.50 9.96
N ASP A 455 -0.80 21.67 9.42
CA ASP A 455 -0.36 22.80 10.27
C ASP A 455 -1.57 23.34 11.02
N GLN A 456 -1.66 22.91 12.27
CA GLN A 456 -2.83 23.08 13.13
C GLN A 456 -2.43 23.55 14.52
N LYS A 457 -3.31 24.34 15.12
CA LYS A 457 -3.24 24.73 16.53
C LYS A 457 -4.62 24.53 17.15
N PRO A 458 -4.70 24.06 18.41
CA PRO A 458 -5.96 24.02 19.11
C PRO A 458 -6.53 25.45 19.25
N PRO A 459 -7.86 25.62 19.22
CA PRO A 459 -8.49 26.89 19.57
C PRO A 459 -8.01 27.39 20.94
N ARG A 460 -7.86 28.72 21.11
CA ARG A 460 -7.36 29.29 22.38
C ARG A 460 -8.26 28.98 23.59
N ALA A 461 -9.55 28.82 23.37
CA ALA A 461 -10.51 28.48 24.42
C ALA A 461 -10.79 26.97 24.52
N ALA A 462 -10.03 26.13 23.81
CA ALA A 462 -10.16 24.68 23.95
C ALA A 462 -9.69 24.25 25.34
N ASP A 463 -10.41 23.31 25.93
CA ASP A 463 -9.99 22.63 27.16
C ASP A 463 -8.62 21.95 26.97
N ASP A 464 -7.77 21.95 27.99
CA ASP A 464 -6.41 21.40 27.92
C ASP A 464 -6.42 19.91 27.52
N VAL A 465 -7.40 19.13 27.99
CA VAL A 465 -7.53 17.70 27.66
C VAL A 465 -7.82 17.52 26.16
N ILE A 466 -8.65 18.39 25.58
CA ILE A 466 -8.92 18.39 24.14
C ILE A 466 -7.74 18.94 23.35
N ALA A 467 -7.13 20.04 23.80
CA ALA A 467 -5.97 20.64 23.15
C ALA A 467 -4.84 19.62 22.98
N ASN A 468 -4.65 18.76 23.98
CA ASN A 468 -3.67 17.67 23.96
C ASN A 468 -3.98 16.54 22.95
N LEU A 469 -5.18 16.46 22.38
CA LEU A 469 -5.51 15.48 21.33
C LEU A 469 -4.95 15.88 19.96
N PHE A 470 -4.77 17.17 19.71
CA PHE A 470 -4.12 17.65 18.48
C PHE A 470 -2.69 17.11 18.44
N ASN A 471 -2.31 16.45 17.35
CA ASN A 471 -0.96 15.87 17.19
C ASN A 471 -0.59 14.84 18.28
N SER A 472 -1.56 14.15 18.88
CA SER A 472 -1.35 13.13 19.91
C SER A 472 -0.74 11.81 19.41
N ILE A 473 -0.70 11.58 18.10
CA ILE A 473 -0.16 10.39 17.43
C ILE A 473 1.11 10.76 16.68
N GLU A 474 2.20 10.06 17.01
CA GLU A 474 3.49 10.19 16.34
C GLU A 474 3.44 9.57 14.93
N HIS A 475 4.04 10.24 13.93
CA HIS A 475 4.11 9.73 12.56
C HIS A 475 5.16 8.61 12.41
N THR A 476 6.29 8.73 13.11
CA THR A 476 7.45 7.85 12.91
C THR A 476 7.65 6.77 13.98
N ARG A 477 6.88 6.81 15.08
CA ARG A 477 7.11 5.97 16.26
C ARG A 477 5.81 5.33 16.75
N GLU A 478 5.61 4.05 16.44
CA GLU A 478 4.96 3.19 17.43
C GLU A 478 5.97 3.03 18.57
N ASP A 479 5.55 3.16 19.83
CA ASP A 479 6.48 3.08 20.97
C ASP A 479 6.97 1.64 21.25
N GLY A 480 6.64 0.70 20.35
CA GLY A 480 7.07 -0.69 20.38
C GLY A 480 6.44 -1.52 21.49
N LYS A 481 5.54 -0.94 22.29
CA LYS A 481 5.01 -1.54 23.51
C LYS A 481 3.60 -2.08 23.28
N VAL A 482 3.30 -3.19 23.94
CA VAL A 482 1.94 -3.66 24.20
C VAL A 482 1.74 -3.48 25.69
N ILE A 483 0.89 -2.51 26.06
CA ILE A 483 0.69 -2.09 27.46
C ILE A 483 -0.65 -2.63 27.97
N LEU A 484 -1.64 -2.72 27.10
CA LEU A 484 -2.96 -3.22 27.42
C LEU A 484 -2.96 -4.75 27.43
N GLU A 485 -3.84 -5.32 28.24
CA GLU A 485 -4.05 -6.76 28.28
C GLU A 485 -4.93 -7.18 27.10
N TRP A 486 -4.30 -7.82 26.10
CA TRP A 486 -4.99 -8.36 24.94
C TRP A 486 -5.37 -9.82 25.17
N ASP A 487 -6.66 -10.12 25.04
CA ASP A 487 -7.17 -11.49 24.97
C ASP A 487 -7.22 -11.93 23.50
N VAL A 488 -6.47 -12.98 23.16
CA VAL A 488 -6.31 -13.48 21.79
C VAL A 488 -6.74 -14.94 21.74
N ASP A 489 -7.92 -15.19 21.18
CA ASP A 489 -8.43 -16.51 20.81
C ASP A 489 -8.84 -16.46 19.34
N TRP A 490 -7.84 -16.70 18.48
CA TRP A 490 -7.98 -16.62 17.03
C TRP A 490 -9.03 -17.59 16.45
N PRO A 491 -9.08 -18.88 16.84
CA PRO A 491 -10.11 -19.81 16.39
C PRO A 491 -11.55 -19.35 16.70
N ASN A 492 -11.77 -18.73 17.86
CA ASN A 492 -13.08 -18.20 18.25
C ASN A 492 -13.31 -16.74 17.81
N ARG A 493 -12.43 -16.20 16.95
CA ARG A 493 -12.54 -14.84 16.39
C ARG A 493 -12.50 -13.74 17.45
N VAL A 494 -11.69 -13.92 18.50
CA VAL A 494 -11.50 -12.96 19.60
C VAL A 494 -10.10 -12.38 19.56
N VAL A 495 -10.01 -11.06 19.40
CA VAL A 495 -8.81 -10.28 19.71
C VAL A 495 -9.31 -9.03 20.42
N SER A 496 -9.37 -9.07 21.74
CA SER A 496 -10.13 -8.10 22.52
C SER A 496 -9.33 -7.43 23.62
N VAL A 497 -9.77 -6.22 23.99
CA VAL A 497 -9.30 -5.48 25.15
C VAL A 497 -10.52 -4.87 25.82
N GLU A 498 -10.67 -5.06 27.13
CA GLU A 498 -11.75 -4.46 27.94
C GLU A 498 -13.16 -4.68 27.35
N GLY A 499 -13.40 -5.88 26.82
CA GLY A 499 -14.71 -6.28 26.27
C GLY A 499 -15.00 -5.78 24.85
N VAL A 500 -14.07 -5.07 24.20
CA VAL A 500 -14.19 -4.67 22.79
C VAL A 500 -13.39 -5.63 21.92
N ASN A 501 -14.05 -6.29 20.96
CA ASN A 501 -13.39 -7.22 20.04
C ASN A 501 -12.93 -6.52 18.76
N TYR A 502 -11.63 -6.51 18.51
CA TYR A 502 -10.95 -5.89 17.36
C TYR A 502 -10.56 -6.91 16.27
N TYR A 503 -10.98 -8.17 16.41
CA TYR A 503 -10.62 -9.26 15.49
C TYR A 503 -10.89 -8.92 14.03
N GLN A 504 -12.06 -8.35 13.70
CA GLN A 504 -12.43 -8.04 12.31
C GLN A 504 -11.38 -7.18 11.63
N GLY A 505 -11.04 -6.03 12.21
CA GLY A 505 -10.11 -5.08 11.60
C GLY A 505 -8.72 -5.67 11.39
N ILE A 506 -8.26 -6.49 12.35
CA ILE A 506 -6.97 -7.16 12.29
C ILE A 506 -6.98 -8.26 11.22
N TYR A 507 -8.02 -9.09 11.20
CA TYR A 507 -8.20 -10.13 10.19
C TYR A 507 -8.25 -9.54 8.78
N GLU A 508 -9.09 -8.53 8.53
CA GLU A 508 -9.17 -7.88 7.22
C GLU A 508 -7.83 -7.25 6.81
N ARG A 509 -7.08 -6.70 7.78
CA ARG A 509 -5.74 -6.16 7.51
C ARG A 509 -4.77 -7.26 7.08
N LEU A 510 -4.76 -8.40 7.75
CA LEU A 510 -3.93 -9.54 7.37
C LEU A 510 -4.38 -10.12 6.02
N SER A 511 -5.68 -10.32 5.82
CA SER A 511 -6.27 -10.80 4.57
C SER A 511 -5.91 -9.91 3.38
N THR A 512 -5.95 -8.58 3.53
CA THR A 512 -5.57 -7.64 2.46
C THR A 512 -4.07 -7.54 2.24
N ILE A 513 -3.24 -7.71 3.28
CA ILE A 513 -1.78 -7.77 3.12
C ILE A 513 -1.38 -9.05 2.38
N PHE A 514 -1.95 -10.18 2.76
CA PHE A 514 -1.58 -11.49 2.22
C PHE A 514 -2.40 -11.91 1.01
N ARG A 515 -3.49 -11.22 0.70
CA ARG A 515 -4.37 -11.43 -0.47
C ARG A 515 -5.04 -12.81 -0.50
N ARG A 516 -5.48 -13.28 0.66
CA ARG A 516 -6.20 -14.56 0.88
C ARG A 516 -7.27 -14.44 1.95
N ALA A 517 -8.30 -15.29 1.89
CA ALA A 517 -9.28 -15.42 2.97
C ALA A 517 -8.69 -16.22 4.14
N THR A 518 -8.00 -17.32 3.90
CA THR A 518 -7.52 -18.19 4.99
C THR A 518 -6.32 -17.59 5.72
N ILE A 519 -6.47 -17.23 7.00
CA ILE A 519 -5.40 -16.61 7.82
C ILE A 519 -5.12 -17.43 9.08
N SER A 520 -3.85 -17.83 9.24
CA SER A 520 -3.27 -18.40 10.45
C SER A 520 -2.25 -17.43 11.00
N ILE A 521 -2.40 -17.03 12.27
CA ILE A 521 -1.45 -16.12 12.94
C ILE A 521 -0.23 -16.87 13.51
N GLU A 522 -0.16 -18.19 13.34
CA GLU A 522 0.99 -19.01 13.73
C GLU A 522 2.02 -19.14 12.60
N ASP A 523 1.59 -18.87 11.36
CA ASP A 523 2.44 -19.03 10.18
C ASP A 523 3.29 -17.76 9.96
N GLU A 524 4.60 -17.87 9.78
CA GLU A 524 5.40 -16.76 9.26
C GLU A 524 5.16 -16.57 7.76
N PRO A 525 5.07 -15.32 7.24
CA PRO A 525 5.30 -14.04 7.90
C PRO A 525 4.05 -13.39 8.56
N ILE A 526 2.95 -14.13 8.69
CA ILE A 526 1.69 -13.61 9.23
C ILE A 526 1.82 -13.35 10.73
N ALA A 527 2.44 -14.26 11.48
CA ALA A 527 2.71 -14.13 12.91
C ALA A 527 3.42 -12.81 13.24
N SER A 528 4.58 -12.55 12.64
CA SER A 528 5.31 -11.29 12.84
C SER A 528 4.52 -10.04 12.42
N THR A 529 3.70 -10.15 11.36
CA THR A 529 2.81 -9.06 10.93
C THR A 529 1.69 -8.81 11.95
N PHE A 530 1.06 -9.85 12.47
CA PHE A 530 0.04 -9.78 13.52
C PHE A 530 0.59 -9.10 14.78
N GLN A 531 1.78 -9.49 15.24
CA GLN A 531 2.42 -8.87 16.41
C GLN A 531 2.70 -7.37 16.21
N SER A 532 3.12 -6.98 15.00
CA SER A 532 3.26 -5.55 14.67
C SER A 532 1.91 -4.83 14.65
N LEU A 533 0.84 -5.47 14.17
CA LEU A 533 -0.49 -4.90 14.20
C LEU A 533 -1.01 -4.72 15.63
N ILE A 534 -0.79 -5.67 16.53
CA ILE A 534 -1.19 -5.56 17.95
C ILE A 534 -0.52 -4.35 18.60
N ARG A 535 0.79 -4.15 18.44
CA ARG A 535 1.49 -2.95 18.95
C ARG A 535 0.88 -1.65 18.45
N ARG A 536 0.52 -1.59 17.17
CA ARG A 536 -0.14 -0.41 16.58
C ARG A 536 -1.54 -0.21 17.13
N CYS A 537 -2.31 -1.28 17.26
CA CYS A 537 -3.67 -1.19 17.80
C CYS A 537 -3.65 -0.78 19.27
N ASP A 538 -2.71 -1.29 20.07
CA ASP A 538 -2.50 -0.88 21.46
C ASP A 538 -2.25 0.62 21.58
N TYR A 539 -1.32 1.15 20.79
CA TYR A 539 -1.01 2.57 20.77
C TYR A 539 -2.22 3.43 20.41
N ILE A 540 -2.98 3.02 19.37
CA ILE A 540 -4.21 3.73 18.96
C ILE A 540 -5.31 3.61 20.03
N LEU A 541 -5.44 2.47 20.70
CA LEU A 541 -6.43 2.27 21.75
C LEU A 541 -6.14 3.13 22.98
N ARG A 542 -4.87 3.32 23.34
CA ARG A 542 -4.47 4.31 24.37
C ARG A 542 -4.88 5.74 23.99
N VAL A 543 -4.80 6.10 22.71
CA VAL A 543 -5.30 7.39 22.22
C VAL A 543 -6.83 7.44 22.30
N CYS A 544 -7.53 6.35 21.99
CA CYS A 544 -8.99 6.26 22.15
C CYS A 544 -9.43 6.48 23.61
N LYS A 545 -8.70 5.93 24.59
CA LYS A 545 -8.95 6.18 26.02
C LYS A 545 -8.75 7.65 26.39
N ARG A 546 -7.76 8.33 25.81
CA ARG A 546 -7.59 9.79 25.98
C ARG A 546 -8.74 10.58 25.36
N ILE A 547 -9.26 10.14 24.22
CA ILE A 547 -10.42 10.74 23.56
C ILE A 547 -11.66 10.57 24.43
N GLU A 548 -11.93 9.38 24.96
CA GLU A 548 -13.03 9.11 25.90
C GLU A 548 -12.98 10.07 27.10
N ASN A 549 -11.84 10.17 27.78
CA ASN A 549 -11.65 11.12 28.88
C ASN A 549 -11.90 12.59 28.46
N ALA A 550 -11.49 12.98 27.25
CA ALA A 550 -11.71 14.34 26.75
C ALA A 550 -13.20 14.63 26.48
N VAL A 551 -13.94 13.66 25.93
CA VAL A 551 -15.39 13.78 25.67
C VAL A 551 -16.15 13.92 26.99
N GLU A 552 -15.83 13.08 27.98
CA GLU A 552 -16.48 13.11 29.29
C GLU A 552 -16.20 14.39 30.06
N HIS A 553 -14.98 14.94 29.95
CA HIS A 553 -14.59 16.15 30.66
C HIS A 553 -15.18 17.43 30.06
N ALA A 554 -15.06 17.60 28.75
CA ALA A 554 -15.42 18.85 28.08
C ALA A 554 -16.92 18.95 27.75
N GLY A 555 -17.61 17.81 27.64
CA GLY A 555 -19.04 17.74 27.28
C GLY A 555 -19.39 18.13 25.84
N GLN A 556 -18.42 18.64 25.07
CA GLN A 556 -18.58 19.00 23.66
C GLN A 556 -18.49 17.75 22.75
N PRO A 557 -19.21 17.72 21.62
CA PRO A 557 -19.13 16.61 20.68
C PRO A 557 -17.75 16.50 20.04
N ILE A 558 -17.21 15.28 20.01
CA ILE A 558 -15.99 14.90 19.30
C ILE A 558 -16.34 13.92 18.20
N ILE A 559 -15.96 14.26 16.97
CA ILE A 559 -16.18 13.46 15.78
C ILE A 559 -14.82 12.98 15.26
N LEU A 560 -14.64 11.67 15.21
CA LEU A 560 -13.48 11.04 14.60
C LEU A 560 -13.76 10.81 13.12
N LEU A 561 -13.06 11.53 12.24
CA LEU A 561 -13.20 11.44 10.80
C LEU A 561 -12.09 10.59 10.22
N GLY A 562 -12.44 9.38 9.76
CA GLY A 562 -11.50 8.40 9.24
C GLY A 562 -11.84 7.93 7.82
N SER A 563 -11.00 7.03 7.32
CA SER A 563 -11.25 6.19 6.15
C SER A 563 -10.72 4.79 6.42
N ASN A 564 -10.89 3.86 5.47
CA ASN A 564 -10.40 2.48 5.61
C ASN A 564 -10.83 1.84 6.94
N SER A 565 -12.01 2.21 7.43
CA SER A 565 -12.51 1.87 8.75
C SER A 565 -12.72 0.37 8.96
N HIS A 566 -12.57 -0.43 7.91
CA HIS A 566 -12.68 -1.89 7.91
C HIS A 566 -11.36 -2.60 8.23
N VAL A 567 -10.21 -1.92 8.18
CA VAL A 567 -8.88 -2.51 8.47
C VAL A 567 -8.18 -1.83 9.65
N ALA A 568 -7.48 -2.63 10.45
CA ALA A 568 -6.61 -2.15 11.51
C ALA A 568 -5.36 -1.42 10.95
N PRO A 569 -4.83 -0.41 11.65
CA PRO A 569 -5.32 0.10 12.95
C PRO A 569 -6.44 1.16 12.82
N TYR A 570 -6.88 1.51 11.61
CA TYR A 570 -7.93 2.54 11.41
C TYR A 570 -9.27 2.14 12.03
N SER A 571 -9.64 0.85 11.92
CA SER A 571 -10.87 0.32 12.48
C SER A 571 -10.93 0.43 14.01
N VAL A 572 -9.79 0.54 14.71
CA VAL A 572 -9.77 0.61 16.18
C VAL A 572 -10.62 1.78 16.69
N PHE A 573 -10.55 2.94 16.03
CA PHE A 573 -11.38 4.10 16.36
C PHE A 573 -12.88 3.82 16.15
N ARG A 574 -13.24 3.16 15.05
CA ARG A 574 -14.62 2.76 14.73
C ARG A 574 -15.14 1.78 15.78
N ASP A 575 -14.41 0.69 15.99
CA ASP A 575 -14.80 -0.43 16.85
C ASP A 575 -14.91 0.04 18.30
N PHE A 576 -13.99 0.91 18.75
CA PHE A 576 -14.05 1.55 20.06
C PHE A 576 -15.30 2.42 20.21
N ALA A 577 -15.57 3.33 19.26
CA ALA A 577 -16.73 4.23 19.34
C ALA A 577 -18.06 3.46 19.29
N LEU A 578 -18.17 2.44 18.44
CA LEU A 578 -19.36 1.57 18.32
C LEU A 578 -19.63 0.77 19.60
N ALA A 579 -18.58 0.21 20.21
CA ALA A 579 -18.71 -0.63 21.38
C ALA A 579 -18.98 0.17 22.66
N ARG A 580 -18.28 1.28 22.86
CA ARG A 580 -18.40 2.10 24.08
C ARG A 580 -19.67 2.95 24.11
N ARG A 581 -20.17 3.37 22.95
CA ARG A 581 -21.40 4.19 22.81
C ARG A 581 -21.38 5.45 23.70
N ILE A 582 -20.20 6.07 23.82
CA ILE A 582 -20.01 7.26 24.65
C ILE A 582 -20.87 8.39 24.07
N PRO A 583 -21.73 9.03 24.88
CA PRO A 583 -22.47 10.22 24.44
C PRO A 583 -21.49 11.25 23.87
N ASN A 584 -21.87 11.94 22.79
CA ASN A 584 -21.04 12.98 22.16
C ASN A 584 -19.74 12.49 21.49
N LEU A 585 -19.44 11.19 21.47
CA LEU A 585 -18.40 10.61 20.61
C LEU A 585 -19.02 10.02 19.34
N ARG A 586 -18.54 10.45 18.17
CA ARG A 586 -18.97 9.92 16.87
C ARG A 586 -17.78 9.41 16.07
N TYR A 587 -18.01 8.40 15.24
CA TYR A 587 -17.04 7.95 14.23
C TYR A 587 -17.67 8.02 12.84
N VAL A 588 -17.09 8.85 11.98
CA VAL A 588 -17.53 9.11 10.62
C VAL A 588 -16.50 8.59 9.64
N THR A 589 -16.95 7.80 8.67
CA THR A 589 -16.11 7.33 7.58
C THR A 589 -16.35 8.15 6.33
N ALA A 590 -15.27 8.63 5.72
CA ALA A 590 -15.25 9.10 4.35
C ALA A 590 -14.44 8.12 3.49
N SER A 591 -14.97 7.72 2.33
CA SER A 591 -14.25 6.89 1.34
C SER A 591 -14.52 7.37 -0.08
N VAL A 592 -13.72 6.88 -1.03
CA VAL A 592 -14.09 6.95 -2.45
C VAL A 592 -15.47 6.30 -2.62
N ALA A 593 -16.34 6.94 -3.40
CA ALA A 593 -17.66 6.39 -3.70
C ALA A 593 -17.57 5.24 -4.72
N TYR A 594 -18.70 4.62 -5.05
CA TYR A 594 -18.74 3.41 -5.88
C TYR A 594 -18.56 3.67 -7.40
N GLU A 595 -17.72 4.64 -7.77
CA GLU A 595 -17.53 5.13 -9.13
C GLU A 595 -17.00 4.09 -10.12
N ASN A 596 -16.15 3.16 -9.67
CA ASN A 596 -15.56 2.13 -10.53
C ASN A 596 -16.64 1.25 -11.18
N TYR A 597 -17.68 0.94 -10.41
CA TYR A 597 -18.82 0.17 -10.88
C TYR A 597 -19.54 0.89 -12.02
N TYR A 598 -19.80 2.19 -11.88
CA TYR A 598 -20.52 2.98 -12.89
C TYR A 598 -19.68 3.36 -14.10
N SER A 599 -18.37 3.52 -13.94
CA SER A 599 -17.44 3.91 -15.02
C SER A 599 -16.79 2.74 -15.74
N ASN A 600 -16.91 1.51 -15.24
CA ASN A 600 -16.22 0.31 -15.74
C ASN A 600 -14.69 0.53 -15.87
N LEU A 601 -14.07 1.11 -14.84
CA LEU A 601 -12.64 1.46 -14.81
C LEU A 601 -12.21 2.47 -15.89
N GLY A 602 -13.14 3.26 -16.42
CA GLY A 602 -12.85 4.27 -17.46
C GLY A 602 -11.93 5.41 -16.98
N SER A 603 -11.69 5.52 -15.68
CA SER A 603 -10.77 6.48 -15.07
C SER A 603 -9.94 5.81 -13.99
N LYS A 604 -8.70 6.27 -13.79
CA LYS A 604 -7.83 5.88 -12.65
C LYS A 604 -7.91 6.87 -11.49
N THR A 605 -8.63 7.97 -11.69
CA THR A 605 -8.79 9.05 -10.73
C THR A 605 -10.23 9.15 -10.27
N SER A 606 -10.44 9.30 -8.96
CA SER A 606 -11.76 9.45 -8.37
C SER A 606 -12.24 10.90 -8.42
N GLY A 607 -13.53 11.08 -8.70
CA GLY A 607 -14.22 12.38 -8.79
C GLY A 607 -15.28 12.60 -7.72
N SER A 608 -15.45 11.67 -6.77
CA SER A 608 -16.46 11.76 -5.71
C SER A 608 -16.00 11.08 -4.42
N MET A 609 -16.84 11.20 -3.41
CA MET A 609 -16.66 10.58 -2.10
C MET A 609 -18.01 10.20 -1.51
N ALA A 610 -18.01 9.28 -0.56
CA ALA A 610 -19.15 8.93 0.25
C ALA A 610 -18.82 9.16 1.73
N VAL A 611 -19.81 9.65 2.49
CA VAL A 611 -19.65 10.04 3.91
C VAL A 611 -20.82 9.52 4.73
N VAL A 612 -20.53 8.78 5.79
CA VAL A 612 -21.53 8.20 6.71
C VAL A 612 -21.00 8.19 8.14
N ASP A 613 -21.82 8.62 9.09
CA ASP A 613 -21.61 8.37 10.52
C ASP A 613 -21.92 6.90 10.84
N MET A 614 -20.89 6.13 11.15
CA MET A 614 -20.98 4.70 11.44
C MET A 614 -21.56 4.43 12.83
N THR A 615 -21.42 5.39 13.77
CA THR A 615 -22.02 5.29 15.11
C THR A 615 -23.52 5.57 15.11
N LEU A 616 -23.98 6.39 14.15
CA LEU A 616 -25.40 6.62 13.91
C LEU A 616 -26.03 5.47 13.11
N HIS A 617 -25.32 4.96 12.11
CA HIS A 617 -25.78 3.89 11.22
C HIS A 617 -24.97 2.60 11.45
N THR A 618 -25.16 1.95 12.59
CA THR A 618 -24.31 0.82 13.05
C THR A 618 -24.32 -0.40 12.14
N ASN A 619 -25.32 -0.55 11.28
CA ASN A 619 -25.41 -1.64 10.30
C ASN A 619 -24.74 -1.30 8.97
N CYS A 620 -24.32 -0.04 8.76
CA CYS A 620 -23.56 0.36 7.60
C CYS A 620 -22.08 0.02 7.82
N ARG A 621 -21.48 -0.76 6.91
CA ARG A 621 -20.06 -1.13 7.01
C ARG A 621 -19.13 -0.34 6.08
N ALA A 622 -19.69 0.34 5.08
CA ALA A 622 -18.96 1.19 4.14
C ALA A 622 -19.86 2.34 3.65
N PRO A 623 -19.34 3.58 3.52
CA PRO A 623 -20.18 4.76 3.34
C PRO A 623 -20.81 4.86 1.95
N PHE A 624 -20.33 4.10 0.97
CA PHE A 624 -20.91 4.04 -0.38
C PHE A 624 -22.12 3.08 -0.47
N LEU A 625 -22.48 2.41 0.62
CA LEU A 625 -23.67 1.56 0.70
C LEU A 625 -24.89 2.39 1.11
N ALA A 626 -26.08 1.90 0.81
CA ALA A 626 -27.31 2.62 1.07
C ALA A 626 -27.65 2.65 2.57
N ILE A 627 -28.19 3.77 3.02
CA ILE A 627 -28.87 3.88 4.31
C ILE A 627 -30.36 3.70 4.04
N PRO A 628 -31.05 2.72 4.67
CA PRO A 628 -32.43 2.35 4.32
C PRO A 628 -33.37 3.55 4.28
N GLU A 629 -33.37 4.39 5.32
CA GLU A 629 -34.30 5.52 5.44
C GLU A 629 -34.06 6.61 4.39
N ARG A 630 -32.81 6.75 3.94
CA ARG A 630 -32.45 7.68 2.86
C ARG A 630 -32.87 7.14 1.51
N PHE A 631 -32.64 5.85 1.28
CA PHE A 631 -33.05 5.18 0.05
C PHE A 631 -34.58 5.18 -0.09
N GLU A 632 -35.33 4.82 0.94
CA GLU A 632 -36.80 4.80 0.92
C GLU A 632 -37.39 6.17 0.57
N ARG A 633 -36.82 7.25 1.15
CA ARG A 633 -37.22 8.62 0.83
C ARG A 633 -36.93 8.95 -0.63
N TRP A 634 -35.71 8.69 -1.08
CA TRP A 634 -35.31 8.94 -2.47
C TRP A 634 -36.16 8.13 -3.45
N TYR A 635 -36.41 6.84 -3.16
CA TYR A 635 -37.15 5.93 -4.03
C TYR A 635 -38.59 6.37 -4.21
N ARG A 636 -39.26 6.83 -3.15
CA ARG A 636 -40.62 7.36 -3.22
C ARG A 636 -40.79 8.45 -4.27
N ASP A 637 -39.78 9.30 -4.42
CA ASP A 637 -39.80 10.44 -5.33
C ASP A 637 -39.31 10.09 -6.74
N ASN A 638 -38.61 8.95 -6.92
CA ASN A 638 -37.89 8.62 -8.15
C ASN A 638 -38.27 7.28 -8.80
N LYS A 639 -39.10 6.45 -8.17
CA LYS A 639 -39.36 5.06 -8.61
C LYS A 639 -39.96 4.92 -10.02
N ASP A 640 -40.66 5.94 -10.50
CA ASP A 640 -41.27 5.97 -11.83
C ASP A 640 -40.47 6.83 -12.83
N SER A 641 -39.24 7.23 -12.47
CA SER A 641 -38.35 7.97 -13.35
C SER A 641 -37.84 7.11 -14.50
N HIS A 642 -38.02 7.60 -15.73
CA HIS A 642 -37.44 6.98 -16.93
C HIS A 642 -35.90 6.88 -16.85
N GLU A 643 -35.26 7.79 -16.10
CA GLU A 643 -33.80 7.77 -15.92
C GLU A 643 -33.31 6.53 -15.17
N VAL A 644 -34.07 6.06 -14.16
CA VAL A 644 -33.74 4.85 -13.39
C VAL A 644 -33.73 3.63 -14.30
N GLN A 645 -34.79 3.46 -15.09
CA GLN A 645 -34.93 2.36 -16.03
C GLN A 645 -33.81 2.38 -17.09
N LYS A 646 -33.61 3.53 -17.74
CA LYS A 646 -32.56 3.71 -18.76
C LYS A 646 -31.18 3.39 -18.19
N ARG A 647 -30.88 3.89 -16.99
CA ARG A 647 -29.57 3.67 -16.35
C ARG A 647 -29.35 2.20 -15.99
N PHE A 648 -30.39 1.51 -15.55
CA PHE A 648 -30.33 0.07 -15.29
C PHE A 648 -30.00 -0.70 -16.57
N GLU A 649 -30.70 -0.43 -17.68
CA GLU A 649 -30.44 -1.06 -18.98
C GLU A 649 -29.00 -0.84 -19.45
N GLU A 650 -28.48 0.39 -19.34
CA GLU A 650 -27.09 0.72 -19.63
C GLU A 650 -26.10 -0.08 -18.76
N LEU A 651 -26.41 -0.27 -17.47
CA LEU A 651 -25.52 -0.94 -16.52
C LEU A 651 -25.45 -2.45 -16.73
N VAL A 652 -26.58 -3.07 -17.05
CA VAL A 652 -26.66 -4.52 -17.35
C VAL A 652 -26.04 -4.84 -18.71
N ALA A 653 -26.15 -3.95 -19.69
CA ALA A 653 -25.55 -4.13 -21.02
C ALA A 653 -24.02 -3.95 -21.04
N LYS A 654 -23.40 -3.44 -19.96
CA LYS A 654 -21.95 -3.25 -19.91
C LYS A 654 -21.23 -4.59 -19.80
N ASN A 655 -20.36 -4.86 -20.77
CA ASN A 655 -19.42 -5.98 -20.70
C ASN A 655 -18.32 -5.70 -19.65
N ARG A 656 -18.43 -6.34 -18.48
CA ARG A 656 -17.49 -6.19 -17.37
C ARG A 656 -16.50 -7.33 -17.27
N THR A 657 -16.87 -8.48 -17.81
CA THR A 657 -16.03 -9.68 -17.85
C THR A 657 -15.02 -9.63 -19.00
N GLY A 658 -15.26 -8.80 -20.02
CA GLY A 658 -14.51 -8.83 -21.26
C GLY A 658 -14.90 -10.01 -22.16
N SER A 659 -16.12 -10.54 -21.99
CA SER A 659 -16.63 -11.66 -22.77
C SER A 659 -16.68 -11.33 -24.27
N GLY A 660 -16.39 -12.31 -25.13
CA GLY A 660 -16.50 -12.16 -26.58
C GLY A 660 -17.96 -12.12 -27.06
N GLU A 661 -18.20 -11.73 -28.31
CA GLU A 661 -19.57 -11.60 -28.87
C GLU A 661 -20.34 -12.94 -28.98
N ASN A 662 -19.69 -14.10 -28.79
CA ASN A 662 -20.25 -15.45 -29.03
C ASN A 662 -20.50 -16.29 -27.76
N VAL A 663 -20.68 -15.68 -26.58
CA VAL A 663 -20.87 -16.43 -25.31
C VAL A 663 -22.00 -17.47 -25.36
N HIS A 664 -23.07 -17.20 -26.10
CA HIS A 664 -24.23 -18.11 -26.24
C HIS A 664 -23.94 -19.39 -27.03
N PHE A 665 -22.78 -19.48 -27.67
CA PHE A 665 -22.29 -20.67 -28.38
C PHE A 665 -21.11 -21.34 -27.66
N SER A 666 -20.87 -20.99 -26.39
CA SER A 666 -19.85 -21.65 -25.57
C SER A 666 -20.28 -23.07 -25.17
N PRO A 667 -19.34 -23.99 -24.90
CA PRO A 667 -19.65 -25.31 -24.33
C PRO A 667 -20.46 -25.23 -23.03
N ALA A 668 -20.25 -24.19 -22.21
CA ALA A 668 -21.07 -23.97 -21.02
C ALA A 668 -22.50 -23.57 -21.37
N ALA A 669 -22.72 -22.70 -22.37
CA ALA A 669 -24.07 -22.36 -22.82
C ALA A 669 -24.81 -23.59 -23.37
N GLU A 670 -24.13 -24.47 -24.11
CA GLU A 670 -24.69 -25.75 -24.56
C GLU A 670 -25.07 -26.65 -23.37
N ALA A 671 -24.20 -26.76 -22.36
CA ALA A 671 -24.48 -27.52 -21.15
C ALA A 671 -25.69 -26.97 -20.36
N LEU A 672 -25.82 -25.64 -20.27
CA LEU A 672 -26.97 -24.97 -19.64
C LEU A 672 -28.27 -25.22 -20.42
N ASN A 673 -28.24 -25.09 -21.75
CA ASN A 673 -29.38 -25.39 -22.60
C ASN A 673 -29.80 -26.86 -22.47
N LYS A 674 -28.84 -27.79 -22.46
CA LYS A 674 -29.09 -29.21 -22.25
C LYS A 674 -29.75 -29.46 -20.89
N ALA A 675 -29.19 -28.93 -19.81
CA ALA A 675 -29.73 -29.09 -18.46
C ALA A 675 -31.17 -28.55 -18.36
N ARG A 676 -31.44 -27.40 -18.98
CA ARG A 676 -32.78 -26.83 -19.04
C ARG A 676 -33.76 -27.69 -19.85
N ASN A 677 -33.32 -28.23 -20.99
CA ASN A 677 -34.13 -29.16 -21.79
C ASN A 677 -34.43 -30.47 -21.05
N GLU A 678 -33.53 -30.89 -20.15
CA GLU A 678 -33.72 -32.03 -19.24
C GLU A 678 -34.64 -31.69 -18.04
N GLY A 679 -35.09 -30.44 -17.91
CA GLY A 679 -35.91 -29.98 -16.78
C GLY A 679 -35.14 -29.87 -15.47
N ARG A 680 -33.80 -29.84 -15.53
CA ARG A 680 -32.96 -29.65 -14.35
C ARG A 680 -33.07 -28.23 -13.84
N ARG A 681 -33.02 -28.09 -12.52
CA ARG A 681 -32.96 -26.79 -11.85
C ARG A 681 -31.55 -26.24 -11.95
N ILE A 682 -31.38 -25.00 -12.38
CA ILE A 682 -30.09 -24.35 -12.57
C ILE A 682 -29.93 -23.22 -11.54
N VAL A 683 -28.98 -23.40 -10.61
CA VAL A 683 -28.68 -22.42 -9.55
C VAL A 683 -27.25 -21.94 -9.71
N CYS A 684 -27.01 -20.63 -9.58
CA CYS A 684 -25.65 -20.08 -9.63
C CYS A 684 -25.24 -19.44 -8.30
N CYS A 685 -24.11 -19.87 -7.75
CA CYS A 685 -23.39 -19.20 -6.68
C CYS A 685 -22.42 -18.19 -7.28
N PHE A 686 -22.66 -16.89 -7.06
CA PHE A 686 -21.76 -15.84 -7.50
C PHE A 686 -20.69 -15.55 -6.46
N GLY A 687 -19.43 -15.67 -6.88
CA GLY A 687 -18.25 -15.37 -6.10
C GLY A 687 -18.03 -13.87 -5.89
N LYS A 688 -17.24 -13.56 -4.87
CA LYS A 688 -16.68 -12.24 -4.57
C LYS A 688 -15.16 -12.36 -4.46
N ILE A 689 -14.45 -11.23 -4.53
CA ILE A 689 -13.03 -11.20 -4.17
C ILE A 689 -12.90 -11.59 -2.69
N LEU A 690 -12.18 -12.67 -2.40
CA LEU A 690 -12.19 -13.30 -1.08
C LEU A 690 -11.65 -12.40 0.03
N CYS A 691 -10.62 -11.60 -0.26
CA CYS A 691 -10.00 -10.69 0.71
C CYS A 691 -10.66 -9.30 0.78
N ASP A 692 -11.69 -9.03 -0.03
CA ASP A 692 -12.37 -7.73 -0.05
C ASP A 692 -13.53 -7.71 0.96
N LEU A 693 -13.46 -6.78 1.92
CA LEU A 693 -14.39 -6.67 3.05
C LEU A 693 -14.72 -8.05 3.63
N ALA A 694 -13.68 -8.80 4.00
CA ALA A 694 -13.74 -10.16 4.50
C ALA A 694 -14.16 -10.18 5.97
N VAL A 695 -15.38 -9.70 6.25
CA VAL A 695 -15.88 -9.55 7.62
C VAL A 695 -16.07 -10.92 8.24
N PRO A 696 -15.37 -11.28 9.33
CA PRO A 696 -15.38 -12.66 9.80
C PRO A 696 -16.69 -13.11 10.40
N TYR A 697 -17.49 -12.20 10.96
CA TYR A 697 -18.81 -12.50 11.49
C TYR A 697 -19.93 -12.24 10.45
N ASP A 698 -19.60 -12.10 9.16
CA ASP A 698 -20.59 -11.93 8.09
C ASP A 698 -21.46 -13.18 7.85
N GLY A 699 -21.28 -14.21 8.69
CA GLY A 699 -22.14 -15.39 8.73
C GLY A 699 -23.60 -15.03 8.94
N GLY A 700 -24.45 -15.45 8.00
CA GLY A 700 -25.90 -15.40 8.15
C GLY A 700 -26.46 -16.55 8.99
N PRO A 701 -27.79 -16.64 9.16
CA PRO A 701 -28.41 -17.71 9.95
C PRO A 701 -28.11 -19.14 9.47
N ALA A 702 -27.73 -19.31 8.19
CA ALA A 702 -27.45 -20.61 7.60
C ALA A 702 -25.96 -21.00 7.61
N HIS A 703 -25.04 -20.04 7.65
CA HIS A 703 -23.62 -20.30 7.41
C HIS A 703 -22.74 -19.41 8.26
N SER A 704 -21.66 -19.97 8.79
CA SER A 704 -20.71 -19.25 9.66
C SER A 704 -19.81 -18.27 8.90
N ASP A 705 -19.54 -18.56 7.62
CA ASP A 705 -18.77 -17.74 6.69
C ASP A 705 -19.00 -18.21 5.23
N MET A 706 -18.28 -17.59 4.30
CA MET A 706 -18.39 -17.85 2.86
C MET A 706 -17.85 -19.23 2.46
N LEU A 707 -16.87 -19.79 3.18
CA LEU A 707 -16.32 -21.12 2.90
C LEU A 707 -17.38 -22.17 3.25
N ASP A 708 -17.97 -22.06 4.44
CA ASP A 708 -19.10 -22.89 4.88
C ASP A 708 -20.27 -22.81 3.87
N TRP A 709 -20.58 -21.62 3.37
CA TRP A 709 -21.62 -21.42 2.35
C TRP A 709 -21.36 -22.18 1.05
N VAL A 710 -20.19 -22.02 0.43
CA VAL A 710 -19.91 -22.66 -0.86
C VAL A 710 -19.77 -24.17 -0.70
N HIS A 711 -19.19 -24.67 0.40
CA HIS A 711 -19.12 -26.10 0.69
C HIS A 711 -20.51 -26.71 0.92
N HIS A 712 -21.37 -26.02 1.67
CA HIS A 712 -22.75 -26.45 1.87
C HIS A 712 -23.54 -26.47 0.56
N SER A 713 -23.35 -25.47 -0.32
CA SER A 713 -23.96 -25.43 -1.66
C SER A 713 -23.60 -26.68 -2.48
N ILE A 714 -22.30 -27.03 -2.51
CA ILE A 714 -21.78 -28.20 -3.23
C ILE A 714 -22.34 -29.50 -2.65
N LYS A 715 -22.45 -29.59 -1.32
CA LYS A 715 -23.07 -30.74 -0.65
C LYS A 715 -24.53 -30.91 -1.09
N ILE A 716 -25.31 -29.83 -1.14
CA ILE A 716 -26.71 -29.88 -1.60
C ILE A 716 -26.77 -30.38 -3.04
N ALA A 717 -25.92 -29.87 -3.94
CA ALA A 717 -25.85 -30.35 -5.31
C ALA A 717 -25.53 -31.84 -5.38
N ARG A 718 -24.55 -32.31 -4.63
CA ARG A 718 -24.17 -33.74 -4.55
C ARG A 718 -25.36 -34.63 -4.17
N GLU A 719 -26.22 -34.19 -3.27
CA GLU A 719 -27.39 -34.92 -2.79
C GLU A 719 -28.61 -34.81 -3.73
N ASN A 720 -28.55 -33.93 -4.74
CA ASN A 720 -29.68 -33.63 -5.64
C ASN A 720 -29.23 -33.63 -7.12
N PRO A 721 -29.18 -34.79 -7.81
CA PRO A 721 -28.72 -34.88 -9.20
C PRO A 721 -29.52 -34.02 -10.21
N GLN A 722 -30.77 -33.68 -9.89
CA GLN A 722 -31.63 -32.80 -10.70
C GLN A 722 -31.28 -31.32 -10.57
N LEU A 723 -30.41 -30.95 -9.62
CA LEU A 723 -29.81 -29.63 -9.51
C LEU A 723 -28.54 -29.58 -10.35
N LEU A 724 -28.40 -28.55 -11.17
CA LEU A 724 -27.13 -28.10 -11.74
C LEU A 724 -26.69 -26.86 -10.95
N LEU A 725 -25.61 -26.99 -10.19
CA LEU A 725 -25.02 -25.88 -9.46
C LEU A 725 -23.87 -25.28 -10.27
N LEU A 726 -23.95 -23.99 -10.54
CA LEU A 726 -22.87 -23.21 -11.12
C LEU A 726 -22.13 -22.46 -10.01
N ILE A 727 -20.82 -22.43 -10.09
CA ILE A 727 -19.97 -21.57 -9.26
C ILE A 727 -19.32 -20.57 -10.21
N LYS A 728 -19.62 -19.28 -10.04
CA LYS A 728 -19.11 -18.21 -10.90
C LYS A 728 -18.10 -17.36 -10.11
N PRO A 729 -16.78 -17.55 -10.30
CA PRO A 729 -15.77 -16.68 -9.73
C PRO A 729 -15.95 -15.22 -10.14
N HIS A 730 -15.50 -14.30 -9.28
CA HIS A 730 -15.66 -12.86 -9.50
C HIS A 730 -14.70 -12.39 -10.60
N PRO A 731 -15.14 -11.67 -11.65
CA PRO A 731 -14.30 -11.34 -12.80
C PRO A 731 -13.04 -10.53 -12.45
N HIS A 732 -13.08 -9.78 -11.36
CA HIS A 732 -11.94 -8.97 -10.90
C HIS A 732 -10.90 -9.73 -10.06
N GLU A 733 -11.06 -11.03 -9.80
CA GLU A 733 -9.98 -11.85 -9.20
C GLU A 733 -8.73 -11.91 -10.09
N LEU A 734 -8.90 -11.72 -11.41
CA LEU A 734 -7.82 -11.71 -12.38
C LEU A 734 -7.40 -10.30 -12.81
N ARG A 735 -7.96 -9.25 -12.19
CA ARG A 735 -7.65 -7.84 -12.53
C ARG A 735 -6.79 -7.20 -11.45
N PRO A 736 -5.46 -7.08 -11.66
CA PRO A 736 -4.56 -6.55 -10.64
C PRO A 736 -4.90 -5.14 -10.20
N GLU A 737 -5.46 -4.30 -11.06
CA GLU A 737 -5.91 -2.94 -10.69
C GLU A 737 -7.01 -2.95 -9.62
N ILE A 738 -7.77 -4.04 -9.47
CA ILE A 738 -8.80 -4.21 -8.44
C ILE A 738 -8.34 -5.11 -7.32
N ALA A 739 -7.93 -6.34 -7.59
CA ALA A 739 -7.62 -7.32 -6.55
C ALA A 739 -6.14 -7.35 -6.13
N LEU A 740 -5.24 -6.73 -6.92
CA LEU A 740 -3.81 -7.10 -7.02
C LEU A 740 -3.66 -8.61 -7.34
N GLU A 741 -2.46 -9.17 -7.21
CA GLU A 741 -2.26 -10.63 -7.29
C GLU A 741 -2.85 -11.30 -6.04
N LEU A 742 -3.91 -12.08 -6.23
CA LEU A 742 -4.50 -12.92 -5.19
C LEU A 742 -3.65 -14.17 -4.96
N THR A 743 -3.45 -14.54 -3.69
CA THR A 743 -2.88 -15.84 -3.30
C THR A 743 -3.92 -16.93 -3.16
N GLU A 744 -5.17 -16.56 -2.98
CA GLU A 744 -6.25 -17.52 -2.84
C GLU A 744 -7.44 -16.96 -3.64
N LYS A 745 -7.87 -17.72 -4.63
CA LYS A 745 -9.04 -17.48 -5.47
C LYS A 745 -10.19 -18.33 -4.97
N LEU A 746 -11.40 -18.06 -5.47
CA LEU A 746 -12.57 -18.87 -5.11
C LEU A 746 -12.35 -20.35 -5.42
N GLU A 747 -11.69 -20.68 -6.54
CA GLU A 747 -11.41 -22.06 -6.95
C GLU A 747 -10.49 -22.80 -5.97
N ASP A 748 -9.55 -22.08 -5.33
CA ASP A 748 -8.55 -22.67 -4.44
C ASP A 748 -9.18 -23.17 -3.11
N ILE A 749 -10.34 -22.61 -2.72
CA ILE A 749 -11.05 -22.96 -1.49
C ILE A 749 -12.16 -24.01 -1.72
N LEU A 750 -12.36 -24.47 -2.96
CA LEU A 750 -13.37 -25.50 -3.26
C LEU A 750 -12.85 -26.90 -2.89
N PRO A 751 -13.75 -27.84 -2.54
CA PRO A 751 -13.39 -29.26 -2.43
C PRO A 751 -12.79 -29.78 -3.74
N LYS A 752 -11.79 -30.66 -3.65
CA LYS A 752 -11.12 -31.23 -4.84
C LYS A 752 -12.02 -32.25 -5.58
N ASP A 753 -12.97 -32.84 -4.88
CA ASP A 753 -13.90 -33.87 -5.35
C ASP A 753 -15.27 -33.28 -5.71
N LEU A 754 -15.32 -32.46 -6.77
CA LEU A 754 -16.58 -31.87 -7.23
C LEU A 754 -17.46 -32.92 -7.95
N PRO A 755 -18.76 -33.01 -7.66
CA PRO A 755 -19.67 -33.91 -8.37
C PRO A 755 -19.95 -33.38 -9.79
N GLU A 756 -20.36 -34.26 -10.71
CA GLU A 756 -20.59 -33.92 -12.14
C GLU A 756 -21.64 -32.81 -12.35
N ASN A 757 -22.54 -32.62 -11.39
CA ASN A 757 -23.56 -31.59 -11.43
C ASN A 757 -23.15 -30.26 -10.77
N VAL A 758 -21.87 -30.06 -10.49
CA VAL A 758 -21.27 -28.80 -10.06
C VAL A 758 -20.31 -28.32 -11.15
N VAL A 759 -20.57 -27.15 -11.71
CA VAL A 759 -19.76 -26.57 -12.80
C VAL A 759 -19.14 -25.26 -12.34
N ILE A 760 -17.81 -25.17 -12.38
CA ILE A 760 -17.09 -23.91 -12.20
C ILE A 760 -17.03 -23.21 -13.55
N LEU A 761 -17.59 -22.00 -13.63
CA LEU A 761 -17.51 -21.16 -14.82
C LEU A 761 -16.22 -20.36 -14.84
N ASN A 762 -15.70 -20.04 -16.02
CA ASN A 762 -14.53 -19.17 -16.12
C ASN A 762 -14.87 -17.72 -15.67
N HIS A 763 -13.90 -17.00 -15.09
CA HIS A 763 -14.03 -15.60 -14.68
C HIS A 763 -14.64 -14.70 -15.76
N ALA A 764 -14.27 -14.90 -17.03
CA ALA A 764 -14.66 -14.04 -18.15
C ALA A 764 -15.86 -14.55 -18.98
N GLU A 765 -16.38 -15.75 -18.68
CA GLU A 765 -17.26 -16.49 -19.60
C GLU A 765 -18.62 -15.82 -19.83
N PHE A 766 -19.33 -15.51 -18.76
CA PHE A 766 -20.65 -14.85 -18.80
C PHE A 766 -20.64 -13.59 -17.95
N ASN A 767 -21.22 -12.49 -18.46
CA ASN A 767 -21.68 -11.42 -17.58
C ASN A 767 -22.92 -11.90 -16.80
N ALA A 768 -23.22 -11.26 -15.67
CA ALA A 768 -24.37 -11.63 -14.83
C ALA A 768 -25.70 -11.59 -15.62
N GLY A 769 -25.87 -10.57 -16.48
CA GLY A 769 -27.06 -10.43 -17.34
C GLY A 769 -27.20 -11.56 -18.37
N ASP A 770 -26.10 -11.95 -19.02
CA ASP A 770 -26.10 -13.03 -20.03
C ASP A 770 -26.48 -14.37 -19.39
N LEU A 771 -25.98 -14.61 -18.17
CA LEU A 771 -26.24 -15.83 -17.43
C LEU A 771 -27.66 -15.87 -16.87
N ALA A 772 -28.24 -14.73 -16.48
CA ALA A 772 -29.51 -14.64 -15.78
C ALA A 772 -30.66 -15.38 -16.49
N GLN A 773 -30.68 -15.34 -17.83
CA GLN A 773 -31.71 -16.04 -18.60
C GLN A 773 -31.72 -17.54 -18.38
N TYR A 774 -30.58 -18.16 -18.04
CA TYR A 774 -30.42 -19.60 -17.83
C TYR A 774 -30.70 -20.06 -16.40
N LEU A 775 -30.81 -19.13 -15.45
CA LEU A 775 -30.91 -19.46 -14.04
C LEU A 775 -32.36 -19.56 -13.59
N ASP A 776 -32.63 -20.49 -12.67
CA ASP A 776 -33.85 -20.51 -11.87
C ASP A 776 -33.66 -19.75 -10.55
N LEU A 777 -32.41 -19.65 -10.08
CA LEU A 777 -32.05 -18.98 -8.82
C LEU A 777 -30.62 -18.46 -8.86
N ALA A 778 -30.40 -17.25 -8.39
CA ALA A 778 -29.08 -16.76 -8.02
C ALA A 778 -28.89 -16.76 -6.51
N VAL A 779 -27.70 -17.19 -6.09
CA VAL A 779 -27.30 -17.23 -4.69
C VAL A 779 -26.01 -16.45 -4.56
N LEU A 780 -25.97 -15.49 -3.64
CA LEU A 780 -24.83 -14.65 -3.40
C LEU A 780 -24.50 -14.67 -1.91
N TRP A 781 -23.19 -14.71 -1.60
CA TRP A 781 -22.76 -14.36 -0.25
C TRP A 781 -23.15 -12.91 0.04
N ASN A 782 -22.56 -11.99 -0.73
CA ASN A 782 -22.87 -10.56 -0.75
C ASN A 782 -22.41 -9.96 -2.08
N GLY A 783 -23.01 -8.85 -2.53
CA GLY A 783 -22.53 -8.09 -3.70
C GLY A 783 -23.64 -7.43 -4.53
N THR A 784 -23.27 -6.41 -5.30
CA THR A 784 -24.20 -5.56 -6.08
C THR A 784 -24.90 -6.29 -7.21
N ALA A 785 -24.37 -7.44 -7.66
CA ALA A 785 -25.01 -8.29 -8.65
C ALA A 785 -26.42 -8.76 -8.22
N CYS A 786 -26.73 -8.77 -6.91
CA CYS A 786 -28.09 -9.08 -6.45
C CYS A 786 -29.15 -8.12 -7.02
N LEU A 787 -28.80 -6.83 -7.19
CA LEU A 787 -29.69 -5.79 -7.72
C LEU A 787 -29.90 -5.95 -9.23
N GLU A 788 -28.82 -6.26 -9.96
CA GLU A 788 -28.87 -6.53 -11.41
C GLU A 788 -29.79 -7.73 -11.70
N LEU A 789 -29.55 -8.85 -11.02
CA LEU A 789 -30.28 -10.10 -11.22
C LEU A 789 -31.75 -9.97 -10.79
N THR A 790 -32.01 -9.29 -9.67
CA THR A 790 -33.38 -9.03 -9.21
C THR A 790 -34.13 -8.13 -10.17
N GLY A 791 -33.50 -7.05 -10.68
CA GLY A 791 -34.10 -6.17 -11.69
C GLY A 791 -34.45 -6.92 -13.00
N LEU A 792 -33.63 -7.89 -13.38
CA LEU A 792 -33.89 -8.80 -14.52
C LEU A 792 -35.00 -9.82 -14.26
N GLY A 793 -35.55 -9.89 -13.05
CA GLY A 793 -36.65 -10.79 -12.68
C GLY A 793 -36.20 -12.18 -12.22
N LEU A 794 -34.91 -12.36 -11.89
CA LEU A 794 -34.40 -13.59 -11.30
C LEU A 794 -34.56 -13.53 -9.76
N PRO A 795 -35.09 -14.58 -9.10
CA PRO A 795 -35.07 -14.63 -7.65
C PRO A 795 -33.62 -14.71 -7.14
N VAL A 796 -33.35 -14.02 -6.04
CA VAL A 796 -32.01 -13.90 -5.45
C VAL A 796 -32.06 -14.26 -3.96
N VAL A 797 -31.14 -15.13 -3.53
CA VAL A 797 -30.87 -15.43 -2.12
C VAL A 797 -29.56 -14.76 -1.71
N MET A 798 -29.62 -13.98 -0.62
CA MET A 798 -28.46 -13.38 0.04
C MET A 798 -28.15 -14.16 1.31
N CYS A 799 -26.92 -14.67 1.41
CA CYS A 799 -26.53 -15.60 2.49
C CYS A 799 -25.77 -14.94 3.65
N SER A 800 -25.15 -13.78 3.41
CA SER A 800 -24.41 -13.04 4.44
C SER A 800 -25.31 -12.25 5.40
N HIS A 801 -24.78 -11.99 6.60
CA HIS A 801 -25.39 -11.08 7.57
C HIS A 801 -25.60 -9.67 6.98
N PHE A 802 -24.55 -9.11 6.35
CA PHE A 802 -24.62 -7.76 5.80
C PHE A 802 -25.45 -7.65 4.52
N GLY A 803 -25.79 -8.76 3.86
CA GLY A 803 -26.56 -8.73 2.61
C GLY A 803 -27.93 -8.03 2.72
N ARG A 804 -28.56 -8.00 3.91
CA ARG A 804 -29.82 -7.25 4.16
C ARG A 804 -29.62 -5.80 4.52
N HIS A 805 -28.43 -5.45 4.98
CA HIS A 805 -28.10 -4.11 5.43
C HIS A 805 -27.50 -3.29 4.30
N ASP A 806 -26.63 -3.91 3.50
CA ASP A 806 -26.00 -3.31 2.33
C ASP A 806 -27.00 -3.05 1.19
N TYR A 807 -28.00 -3.95 1.05
CA TYR A 807 -29.02 -3.90 0.02
C TYR A 807 -30.42 -4.03 0.63
N PRO A 808 -30.95 -2.96 1.24
CA PRO A 808 -32.17 -3.00 2.06
C PRO A 808 -33.44 -3.03 1.19
N ILE A 809 -33.62 -4.09 0.42
CA ILE A 809 -34.84 -4.39 -0.36
C ILE A 809 -35.34 -5.80 -0.02
N GLY A 810 -36.54 -6.15 -0.47
CA GLY A 810 -37.21 -7.42 -0.15
C GLY A 810 -36.63 -8.69 -0.79
N LEU A 811 -35.31 -8.94 -0.69
CA LEU A 811 -34.66 -10.16 -1.18
C LEU A 811 -34.94 -11.37 -0.28
N HIS A 812 -34.56 -12.57 -0.74
CA HIS A 812 -34.66 -13.79 0.07
C HIS A 812 -33.43 -13.94 0.98
N TYR A 813 -33.70 -14.23 2.26
CA TYR A 813 -32.67 -14.49 3.27
C TYR A 813 -32.97 -15.81 3.97
N PRO A 814 -32.01 -16.74 4.04
CA PRO A 814 -32.22 -18.00 4.75
C PRO A 814 -32.46 -17.78 6.24
N LYS A 815 -33.40 -18.51 6.83
CA LYS A 815 -33.67 -18.54 8.27
C LYS A 815 -32.75 -19.51 9.02
N GLY A 816 -32.10 -20.41 8.30
CA GLY A 816 -31.20 -21.44 8.82
C GLY A 816 -30.76 -22.38 7.72
N ARG A 817 -29.92 -23.38 8.07
CA ARG A 817 -29.36 -24.34 7.10
C ARG A 817 -30.43 -25.08 6.30
N LEU A 818 -31.45 -25.64 6.96
CA LEU A 818 -32.51 -26.39 6.29
C LEU A 818 -33.35 -25.54 5.35
N ASP A 819 -33.59 -24.28 5.72
CA ASP A 819 -34.33 -23.32 4.88
C ASP A 819 -33.51 -22.98 3.61
N TYR A 820 -32.21 -22.78 3.77
CA TYR A 820 -31.28 -22.61 2.65
C TYR A 820 -31.24 -23.82 1.72
N GLU A 821 -31.12 -25.04 2.27
CA GLU A 821 -31.17 -26.28 1.50
C GLU A 821 -32.47 -26.40 0.70
N HIS A 822 -33.61 -26.07 1.35
CA HIS A 822 -34.90 -26.05 0.70
C HIS A 822 -34.96 -25.03 -0.44
N MET A 823 -34.47 -23.81 -0.23
CA MET A 823 -34.40 -22.76 -1.26
C MET A 823 -33.59 -23.20 -2.49
N ILE A 824 -32.44 -23.84 -2.29
CA ILE A 824 -31.59 -24.30 -3.38
C ILE A 824 -32.18 -25.50 -4.11
N ALA A 825 -32.55 -26.56 -3.38
CA ALA A 825 -32.88 -27.84 -4.00
C ALA A 825 -34.35 -27.99 -4.42
N LYS A 826 -35.29 -27.37 -3.70
CA LYS A 826 -36.72 -27.76 -3.75
C LYS A 826 -37.71 -26.62 -3.95
N ALA A 827 -37.41 -25.41 -3.48
CA ALA A 827 -38.37 -24.31 -3.49
C ALA A 827 -38.49 -23.67 -4.87
N ALA A 828 -39.68 -23.62 -5.46
CA ALA A 828 -39.96 -22.65 -6.51
C ALA A 828 -40.09 -21.26 -5.87
N LEU A 829 -38.97 -20.57 -5.70
CA LEU A 829 -38.99 -19.18 -5.23
C LEU A 829 -39.71 -18.33 -6.27
N ALA A 830 -40.68 -17.54 -5.82
CA ALA A 830 -41.43 -16.68 -6.71
C ALA A 830 -40.49 -15.67 -7.36
N SER A 831 -40.65 -15.46 -8.68
CA SER A 831 -39.93 -14.39 -9.36
C SER A 831 -40.25 -13.04 -8.69
N PRO A 832 -39.27 -12.11 -8.62
CA PRO A 832 -39.49 -10.76 -8.14
C PRO A 832 -40.68 -10.10 -8.83
N ASN A 833 -41.62 -9.58 -8.03
CA ASN A 833 -42.76 -8.84 -8.55
C ASN A 833 -42.29 -7.50 -9.19
N PRO A 834 -43.14 -6.81 -9.97
CA PRO A 834 -42.74 -5.57 -10.63
C PRO A 834 -42.22 -4.47 -9.69
N GLU A 835 -42.72 -4.37 -8.46
CA GLU A 835 -42.24 -3.37 -7.50
C GLU A 835 -40.84 -3.70 -7.00
N LEU A 836 -40.58 -4.95 -6.58
CA LEU A 836 -39.25 -5.38 -6.14
C LEU A 836 -38.20 -5.22 -7.25
N ARG A 837 -38.59 -5.45 -8.51
CA ARG A 837 -37.73 -5.18 -9.67
C ARG A 837 -37.39 -3.69 -9.77
N LYS A 838 -38.38 -2.81 -9.64
CA LYS A 838 -38.17 -1.36 -9.62
C LYS A 838 -37.32 -0.92 -8.42
N GLU A 839 -37.52 -1.50 -7.23
CA GLU A 839 -36.70 -1.22 -6.04
C GLU A 839 -35.24 -1.58 -6.29
N ALA A 840 -34.97 -2.75 -6.87
CA ALA A 840 -33.61 -3.17 -7.22
C ALA A 840 -32.95 -2.22 -8.24
N MET A 841 -33.67 -1.84 -9.30
CA MET A 841 -33.21 -0.85 -10.29
C MET A 841 -32.95 0.52 -9.64
N GLY A 842 -33.88 0.97 -8.79
CA GLY A 842 -33.82 2.23 -8.07
C GLY A 842 -32.64 2.28 -7.12
N LEU A 843 -32.41 1.23 -6.33
CA LEU A 843 -31.28 1.14 -5.41
C LEU A 843 -29.94 1.15 -6.15
N LEU A 844 -29.86 0.42 -7.26
CA LEU A 844 -28.65 0.38 -8.08
C LEU A 844 -28.33 1.76 -8.68
N HIS A 845 -29.35 2.51 -9.09
CA HIS A 845 -29.20 3.89 -9.55
C HIS A 845 -28.81 4.82 -8.39
N TYR A 846 -29.53 4.75 -7.26
CA TYR A 846 -29.36 5.57 -6.07
C TYR A 846 -27.91 5.63 -5.57
N MET A 847 -27.24 4.47 -5.50
CA MET A 847 -25.85 4.36 -5.05
C MET A 847 -24.85 5.13 -5.93
N GLY A 848 -25.22 5.47 -7.17
CA GLY A 848 -24.42 6.27 -8.11
C GLY A 848 -24.80 7.74 -8.16
N THR A 849 -25.86 8.15 -7.45
CA THR A 849 -26.31 9.54 -7.38
C THR A 849 -25.49 10.34 -6.38
N LYS A 850 -25.64 11.67 -6.43
CA LYS A 850 -25.06 12.60 -5.43
C LYS A 850 -25.54 12.36 -4.00
N GLU A 851 -26.60 11.57 -3.79
CA GLU A 851 -27.05 11.16 -2.46
C GLU A 851 -26.09 10.15 -1.80
N VAL A 852 -25.21 9.51 -2.56
CA VAL A 852 -24.20 8.59 -2.01
C VAL A 852 -22.81 8.99 -2.52
N ALA A 853 -22.66 9.19 -3.82
CA ALA A 853 -21.44 9.62 -4.49
C ALA A 853 -21.37 11.15 -4.62
N ILE A 854 -21.02 11.82 -3.52
CA ILE A 854 -20.89 13.28 -3.45
C ILE A 854 -19.74 13.73 -4.36
N PRO A 855 -19.99 14.57 -5.38
CA PRO A 855 -18.93 15.09 -6.24
C PRO A 855 -17.82 15.80 -5.45
N ASN A 856 -16.57 15.48 -5.78
CA ASN A 856 -15.36 16.02 -5.15
C ASN A 856 -14.22 16.04 -6.18
N LEU A 857 -14.05 17.18 -6.84
CA LEU A 857 -13.16 17.38 -8.00
C LEU A 857 -11.91 18.20 -7.68
N TYR A 858 -11.54 18.32 -6.40
CA TYR A 858 -10.48 19.22 -5.95
C TYR A 858 -9.08 18.63 -6.02
N SER A 859 -8.97 17.31 -6.08
CA SER A 859 -7.69 16.62 -6.03
C SER A 859 -7.64 15.42 -6.97
N ARG A 860 -6.46 15.17 -7.54
CA ARG A 860 -6.14 13.93 -8.25
C ARG A 860 -5.88 12.84 -7.21
N ARG A 861 -6.77 11.84 -7.08
CA ARG A 861 -6.64 10.73 -6.12
C ARG A 861 -7.06 9.40 -6.75
N PRO A 862 -6.48 8.26 -6.34
CA PRO A 862 -6.76 6.98 -6.97
C PRO A 862 -8.19 6.52 -6.69
N ILE A 863 -8.79 5.85 -7.67
CA ILE A 863 -10.08 5.16 -7.57
C ILE A 863 -9.91 3.63 -7.44
N THR A 864 -8.76 3.10 -7.87
CA THR A 864 -8.42 1.67 -7.84
C THR A 864 -7.21 1.42 -6.93
N ASN A 865 -6.74 0.16 -6.85
CA ASN A 865 -5.50 -0.19 -6.14
C ASN A 865 -4.23 0.20 -6.92
N ASP A 866 -4.36 0.73 -8.13
CA ASP A 866 -3.24 1.29 -8.88
C ASP A 866 -2.76 2.61 -8.27
N SER A 867 -1.49 2.63 -7.84
CA SER A 867 -0.86 3.83 -7.29
C SER A 867 -0.73 4.91 -8.36
N ILE A 868 -1.37 6.05 -8.18
CA ILE A 868 -1.21 7.21 -9.07
C ILE A 868 -0.21 8.25 -8.54
N GLY A 869 0.49 7.93 -7.45
CA GLY A 869 1.37 8.83 -6.72
C GLY A 869 0.69 9.47 -5.50
N VAL A 870 1.33 10.50 -4.96
CA VAL A 870 0.74 11.35 -3.92
C VAL A 870 -0.40 12.16 -4.54
N PRO A 871 -1.51 12.40 -3.84
CA PRO A 871 -2.54 13.29 -4.34
C PRO A 871 -1.99 14.68 -4.69
N THR A 872 -2.57 15.31 -5.72
CA THR A 872 -2.22 16.67 -6.13
C THR A 872 -3.48 17.53 -6.20
N TRP A 873 -3.42 18.75 -5.67
CA TRP A 873 -4.54 19.70 -5.70
C TRP A 873 -4.71 20.33 -7.09
N TYR A 874 -5.95 20.46 -7.53
CA TYR A 874 -6.33 21.31 -8.65
C TYR A 874 -6.60 22.71 -8.10
N MET A 875 -5.54 23.50 -7.90
CA MET A 875 -5.63 24.78 -7.18
C MET A 875 -6.63 25.76 -7.80
N ASP A 876 -6.84 25.74 -9.11
CA ASP A 876 -7.87 26.57 -9.76
C ASP A 876 -9.28 26.24 -9.23
N ARG A 877 -9.60 24.95 -9.08
CA ARG A 877 -10.87 24.48 -8.51
C ARG A 877 -10.98 24.80 -7.03
N VAL A 878 -9.89 24.65 -6.28
CA VAL A 878 -9.85 25.00 -4.87
C VAL A 878 -10.09 26.50 -4.66
N ASN A 879 -9.47 27.35 -5.48
CA ASN A 879 -9.66 28.79 -5.41
C ASN A 879 -11.09 29.20 -5.81
N GLU A 880 -11.66 28.57 -6.85
CA GLU A 880 -13.07 28.74 -7.25
C GLU A 880 -14.01 28.39 -6.08
N TYR A 881 -13.77 27.26 -5.42
CA TYR A 881 -14.49 26.83 -4.23
C TYR A 881 -14.37 27.82 -3.07
N LEU A 882 -13.15 28.26 -2.75
CA LEU A 882 -12.92 29.22 -1.66
C LEU A 882 -13.62 30.57 -1.91
N ALA A 883 -13.76 30.97 -3.19
CA ALA A 883 -14.43 32.21 -3.57
C ALA A 883 -15.96 32.11 -3.57
N SER A 884 -16.51 30.97 -4.00
CA SER A 884 -17.94 30.83 -4.32
C SER A 884 -18.70 29.84 -3.44
N GLY A 885 -17.98 29.04 -2.64
CA GLY A 885 -18.49 27.86 -1.95
C GLY A 885 -18.81 26.69 -2.88
N ASP A 886 -19.13 25.54 -2.30
CA ASP A 886 -19.63 24.35 -3.02
C ASP A 886 -20.72 23.66 -2.22
N GLN A 887 -21.90 23.50 -2.82
CA GLN A 887 -23.02 22.79 -2.21
C GLN A 887 -22.69 21.33 -1.85
N TYR A 888 -21.83 20.66 -2.62
CA TYR A 888 -21.47 19.27 -2.36
C TYR A 888 -20.58 19.13 -1.13
N MET A 889 -19.66 20.08 -0.92
CA MET A 889 -18.86 20.10 0.31
C MET A 889 -19.70 20.47 1.53
N LYS A 890 -20.73 21.31 1.36
CA LYS A 890 -21.73 21.59 2.42
C LYS A 890 -22.52 20.35 2.81
N ILE A 891 -23.01 19.59 1.82
CA ILE A 891 -23.69 18.31 2.04
C ILE A 891 -22.78 17.32 2.78
N ALA A 892 -21.51 17.24 2.37
CA ALA A 892 -20.54 16.39 3.04
C ALA A 892 -20.34 16.79 4.51
N ALA A 893 -20.18 18.08 4.80
CA ALA A 893 -20.04 18.58 6.17
C ALA A 893 -21.29 18.29 7.00
N GLU A 894 -22.49 18.44 6.42
CA GLU A 894 -23.76 18.10 7.05
C GLU A 894 -23.86 16.61 7.42
N ARG A 895 -23.34 15.72 6.58
CA ARG A 895 -23.26 14.28 6.91
C ARG A 895 -22.26 13.97 8.00
N ILE A 896 -21.17 14.74 8.10
CA ILE A 896 -20.18 14.55 9.17
C ILE A 896 -20.78 14.92 10.53
N ILE A 897 -21.59 15.97 10.60
CA ILE A 897 -22.20 16.45 11.86
C ILE A 897 -23.63 15.96 12.07
N GLU A 898 -24.05 14.97 11.30
CA GLU A 898 -25.40 14.42 11.39
C GLU A 898 -25.65 13.81 12.78
N GLY A 899 -26.81 14.11 13.38
CA GLY A 899 -27.15 13.59 14.71
C GLY A 899 -26.33 14.18 15.87
N VAL A 900 -25.60 15.28 15.63
CA VAL A 900 -24.93 16.06 16.67
C VAL A 900 -25.85 17.18 17.15
N ASN A 901 -26.15 17.21 18.44
CA ASN A 901 -26.94 18.28 19.05
C ASN A 901 -26.05 19.51 19.25
N ILE A 902 -26.19 20.50 18.37
CA ILE A 902 -25.55 21.79 18.53
C ILE A 902 -26.46 22.62 19.44
N SER A 903 -26.07 22.80 20.70
CA SER A 903 -26.68 23.82 21.57
C SER A 903 -26.42 25.19 20.95
N ARG A 904 -27.45 25.74 20.30
CA ARG A 904 -27.42 27.08 19.67
C ARG A 904 -27.29 28.19 20.69
#